data_AF-A0A1Z9K641-F1
#
_entry.id   AF-A0A1Z9K641-F1
#
_cell.length_a   1.000
_cell.length_b   1.000
_cell.length_c   1.000
_cell.angle_alpha   90.00
_cell.angle_beta   90.00
_cell.angle_gamma   90.00
#
_symmetry.space_group_name_H-M   'P 1'
#
loop_
_entity.id
_entity.type
_entity.pdbx_description
1 polymer ?
#
loop_
_entity_poly.entity_id
_entity_poly.type
_entity_poly.pdbx_seq_one_letter_code
_entity_poly.pdbx_strand_id
1 'polypeptide(L)'
;MKLLKKLVPIFILSSLVVLLYLQQGLSEQESLDAIPLGSQEFEKEFIDEIEPSCLLLDNINFNQRDDFEISLTIPNSKKWYSNIINGEFNDGDRIAEIYKEEQFAFFTFTNIKDQSKCTIDSMVRISGDAADHIEIEKLVASLDVELLSNNLFGYTDFKLFLPESRYYENEIFVTSLLSNLGYLAPTSFFIDIDVNGTKTKYIFQEKINKIFIESNNLKEGPILEAYEQIAWGENGWFTFNTLLPPTVNNKTWLKKSINNIQFAKFAIEKLHKIKIFGVDEGDIETYFCVDCVLNYESLDSDNSSYLKEYQLLLTVLRAHHGLSYSDRKYYIDPNTEFLYSIYYDGTPTLLKEKNDLLYLNESQLGVEKWEQKVPILYLGQKNIDNLVNKISSLDYKKLTKDLSMKGIEIEKLNFSESEFKNYITKDIMSYGLDLNIESKDTFESYFSSNQEKSEKFYLLIETNNNYQICEIKLVNCINFDFSPEAWPEILSGDFYYQDRVVFYIGNIKNLKVNNNSKFNSYNLFEADGLSYDVYYSEQAEFSYKDDTLFIENPSPGFRVLIESEDLINEKIILLSNNNNFQYSETLLTGCINIINSRLSDFEFQSDNTSCEDSLNIISSSGTIKSIDIKNSMYDGVDFDFSDLKIEKLTVSNSGNDCGDFSYGKYIVIEAYLFNCADKAFSIGEMSNFLGEKLIVDSSNIAIAAKDSTQAVIQYLESVNSKYCTASYRKKQEFGSPSIEIKNLVCDSKNSYTQSEKKDK
;
A
#
# COMPACT_ATOMS: atom_id res chain seq x y z
N MET A 1 27.63 -28.38 -56.34
CA MET A 1 27.99 -27.28 -57.29
C MET A 1 26.85 -26.77 -58.20
N LYS A 2 25.67 -27.41 -58.27
CA LYS A 2 24.46 -26.83 -58.92
C LYS A 2 23.49 -26.11 -57.97
N LEU A 3 23.62 -26.27 -56.64
CA LEU A 3 22.87 -25.49 -55.64
C LEU A 3 23.41 -24.06 -55.45
N LEU A 4 24.72 -23.84 -55.55
CA LEU A 4 25.31 -22.50 -55.36
C LEU A 4 24.91 -21.47 -56.42
N LYS A 5 24.52 -21.89 -57.64
CA LYS A 5 24.10 -20.97 -58.70
C LYS A 5 22.65 -20.48 -58.58
N LYS A 6 21.83 -21.07 -57.69
CA LYS A 6 20.46 -20.62 -57.40
C LYS A 6 20.34 -19.70 -56.19
N LEU A 7 21.40 -19.59 -55.36
CA LEU A 7 21.43 -18.73 -54.18
C LEU A 7 21.95 -17.31 -54.47
N VAL A 8 22.70 -17.12 -55.55
CA VAL A 8 23.24 -15.81 -55.95
C VAL A 8 22.14 -14.79 -56.31
N PRO A 9 21.05 -15.14 -57.02
CA PRO A 9 19.98 -14.18 -57.27
C PRO A 9 19.21 -13.80 -56.00
N ILE A 10 19.11 -14.72 -55.04
CA ILE A 10 18.37 -14.52 -53.76
C ILE A 10 19.17 -13.61 -52.82
N PHE A 11 20.50 -13.75 -52.79
CA PHE A 11 21.38 -12.84 -52.04
C PHE A 11 21.48 -11.45 -52.67
N ILE A 12 21.39 -11.34 -54.00
CA ILE A 12 21.35 -10.04 -54.69
C ILE A 12 19.97 -9.38 -54.48
N LEU A 13 18.88 -10.14 -54.44
CA LEU A 13 17.55 -9.60 -54.11
C LEU A 13 17.43 -9.17 -52.64
N SER A 14 17.98 -9.94 -51.68
CA SER A 14 17.95 -9.57 -50.27
C SER A 14 18.83 -8.36 -49.96
N SER A 15 19.99 -8.23 -50.62
CA SER A 15 20.84 -7.04 -50.49
C SER A 15 20.26 -5.80 -51.17
N LEU A 16 19.51 -5.94 -52.29
CA LEU A 16 18.76 -4.82 -52.89
C LEU A 16 17.55 -4.39 -52.07
N VAL A 17 16.83 -5.32 -51.43
CA VAL A 17 15.72 -4.99 -50.50
C VAL A 17 16.25 -4.29 -49.25
N VAL A 18 17.40 -4.71 -48.72
CA VAL A 18 18.07 -4.04 -47.58
C VAL A 18 18.61 -2.66 -47.99
N LEU A 19 19.14 -2.49 -49.20
CA LEU A 19 19.55 -1.15 -49.70
C LEU A 19 18.36 -0.23 -50.01
N LEU A 20 17.21 -0.76 -50.45
CA LEU A 20 15.98 0.01 -50.63
C LEU A 20 15.35 0.40 -49.28
N TYR A 21 15.41 -0.49 -48.27
CA TYR A 21 15.01 -0.16 -46.89
C TYR A 21 15.95 0.87 -46.25
N LEU A 22 17.26 0.79 -46.52
CA LEU A 22 18.24 1.78 -46.03
C LEU A 22 18.16 3.12 -46.78
N GLN A 23 17.70 3.15 -48.04
CA GLN A 23 17.44 4.40 -48.76
C GLN A 23 16.08 5.03 -48.40
N GLN A 24 15.07 4.25 -48.03
CA GLN A 24 13.81 4.78 -47.49
C GLN A 24 13.94 5.20 -46.01
N GLY A 25 14.84 4.59 -45.25
CA GLY A 25 15.15 4.98 -43.85
C GLY A 25 16.05 6.21 -43.69
N LEU A 26 16.39 6.93 -44.76
CA LEU A 26 17.28 8.10 -44.74
C LEU A 26 16.68 9.38 -45.35
N SER A 27 15.36 9.46 -45.55
CA SER A 27 14.70 10.70 -45.96
C SER A 27 13.38 11.06 -45.28
N GLU A 28 12.97 10.35 -44.23
CA GLU A 28 11.95 10.83 -43.30
C GLU A 28 12.61 11.10 -41.96
N GLN A 29 13.38 12.19 -41.95
CA GLN A 29 13.47 13.01 -40.76
C GLN A 29 12.12 13.74 -40.69
N GLU A 30 11.05 13.00 -40.34
CA GLU A 30 9.87 13.63 -39.77
C GLU A 30 10.40 14.35 -38.55
N SER A 31 10.42 15.68 -38.66
CA SER A 31 10.40 16.50 -37.47
C SER A 31 9.31 15.91 -36.59
N LEU A 32 9.71 15.42 -35.42
CA LEU A 32 8.89 15.58 -34.24
C LEU A 32 8.61 17.08 -34.18
N ASP A 33 7.59 17.51 -34.91
CA ASP A 33 6.93 18.78 -34.71
C ASP A 33 6.48 18.68 -33.27
N ALA A 34 7.29 19.28 -32.40
CA ALA A 34 6.91 19.59 -31.05
C ALA A 34 5.50 20.15 -31.15
N ILE A 35 4.52 19.38 -30.67
CA ILE A 35 3.20 19.91 -30.39
C ILE A 35 3.49 21.18 -29.58
N PRO A 36 3.08 22.36 -30.04
CA PRO A 36 3.26 23.56 -29.26
C PRO A 36 2.27 23.47 -28.10
N LEU A 37 2.64 22.72 -27.07
CA LEU A 37 2.17 22.96 -25.72
C LEU A 37 2.71 24.35 -25.37
N GLY A 38 1.95 25.36 -25.77
CA GLY A 38 1.97 26.64 -25.08
C GLY A 38 1.39 26.43 -23.69
N SER A 39 2.09 25.67 -22.86
CA SER A 39 2.05 25.82 -21.41
C SER A 39 2.92 27.02 -21.09
N GLN A 40 2.38 27.98 -20.36
CA GLN A 40 3.27 28.79 -19.55
C GLN A 40 3.98 27.79 -18.63
N GLU A 41 5.31 27.78 -18.62
CA GLU A 41 6.06 26.99 -17.65
C GLU A 41 5.54 27.36 -16.25
N PHE A 42 4.97 26.38 -15.55
CA PHE A 42 4.57 26.53 -14.16
C PHE A 42 5.83 26.75 -13.33
N GLU A 43 6.00 27.95 -12.79
CA GLU A 43 7.11 28.27 -11.90
C GLU A 43 6.73 27.89 -10.47
N LYS A 44 7.39 26.87 -9.93
CA LYS A 44 7.17 26.38 -8.56
C LYS A 44 7.74 27.36 -7.54
N GLU A 45 6.95 27.72 -6.53
CA GLU A 45 7.45 28.51 -5.39
C GLU A 45 8.18 27.62 -4.38
N PHE A 46 7.67 26.39 -4.20
CA PHE A 46 8.25 25.38 -3.31
C PHE A 46 8.75 24.18 -4.11
N ILE A 47 9.89 23.60 -3.69
CA ILE A 47 10.56 22.51 -4.43
C ILE A 47 9.64 21.28 -4.58
N ASP A 48 8.85 21.01 -3.56
CA ASP A 48 7.97 19.86 -3.43
C ASP A 48 6.55 20.13 -3.97
N GLU A 49 6.28 21.33 -4.47
CA GLU A 49 4.99 21.69 -5.08
C GLU A 49 4.76 20.93 -6.40
N ILE A 50 3.56 20.39 -6.59
CA ILE A 50 3.14 19.76 -7.87
C ILE A 50 2.33 20.73 -8.72
N GLU A 51 2.15 20.42 -10.00
CA GLU A 51 1.31 21.26 -10.86
C GLU A 51 -0.13 21.35 -10.32
N PRO A 52 -0.78 22.52 -10.46
CA PRO A 52 -2.16 22.70 -10.00
C PRO A 52 -3.11 21.71 -10.67
N SER A 53 -4.05 21.19 -9.87
CA SER A 53 -5.11 20.33 -10.38
C SER A 53 -6.14 21.15 -11.14
N CYS A 54 -6.96 20.42 -11.88
CA CYS A 54 -8.24 20.92 -12.33
C CYS A 54 -9.21 20.92 -11.14
N LEU A 55 -9.73 22.10 -10.79
CA LEU A 55 -10.60 22.30 -9.63
C LEU A 55 -11.89 21.49 -9.66
N LEU A 56 -12.33 21.07 -10.85
CA LEU A 56 -13.56 20.31 -10.99
C LEU A 56 -13.53 19.00 -10.20
N LEU A 57 -12.34 18.45 -9.95
CA LEU A 57 -12.15 17.16 -9.27
C LEU A 57 -11.57 17.33 -7.87
N ASP A 58 -11.34 18.56 -7.41
CA ASP A 58 -10.73 18.82 -6.12
C ASP A 58 -11.63 18.33 -4.98
N ASN A 59 -11.06 17.49 -4.11
CA ASN A 59 -11.71 16.97 -2.91
C ASN A 59 -13.06 16.26 -3.16
N ILE A 60 -13.23 15.66 -4.35
CA ILE A 60 -14.41 14.87 -4.70
C ILE A 60 -14.26 13.43 -4.23
N ASN A 61 -15.34 12.86 -3.69
CA ASN A 61 -15.38 11.46 -3.27
C ASN A 61 -16.11 10.58 -4.31
N PHE A 62 -15.78 9.28 -4.36
CA PHE A 62 -16.37 8.33 -5.32
C PHE A 62 -17.89 8.20 -5.23
N ASN A 63 -18.50 8.55 -4.09
CA ASN A 63 -19.95 8.58 -3.95
C ASN A 63 -20.62 9.70 -4.78
N GLN A 64 -19.85 10.65 -5.29
CA GLN A 64 -20.29 11.72 -6.20
C GLN A 64 -20.04 11.39 -7.67
N ARG A 65 -19.61 10.16 -8.01
CA ARG A 65 -19.31 9.76 -9.39
C ARG A 65 -20.47 10.00 -10.37
N ASP A 66 -21.71 9.86 -9.88
CA ASP A 66 -22.92 10.04 -10.68
C ASP A 66 -23.22 11.52 -11.01
N ASP A 67 -22.46 12.48 -10.45
CA ASP A 67 -22.51 13.89 -10.85
C ASP A 67 -21.72 14.16 -12.17
N PHE A 68 -21.00 13.16 -12.69
CA PHE A 68 -20.10 13.30 -13.84
C PHE A 68 -20.41 12.30 -14.97
N GLU A 69 -20.31 12.79 -16.21
CA GLU A 69 -20.08 11.92 -17.36
C GLU A 69 -18.57 11.72 -17.53
N ILE A 70 -18.13 10.46 -17.50
CA ILE A 70 -16.72 10.09 -17.54
C ILE A 70 -16.44 9.38 -18.86
N SER A 71 -15.45 9.87 -19.60
CA SER A 71 -15.02 9.26 -20.86
C SER A 71 -13.51 9.03 -20.86
N LEU A 72 -13.09 7.90 -21.42
CA LEU A 72 -11.71 7.51 -21.65
C LEU A 72 -11.45 7.48 -23.16
N THR A 73 -10.59 8.36 -23.63
CA THR A 73 -10.15 8.41 -25.03
C THR A 73 -8.75 7.82 -25.15
N ILE A 74 -8.60 6.76 -25.93
CA ILE A 74 -7.31 6.14 -26.28
C ILE A 74 -6.99 6.51 -27.74
N PRO A 75 -6.12 7.51 -28.00
CA PRO A 75 -5.95 8.09 -29.34
C PRO A 75 -5.49 7.09 -30.40
N ASN A 76 -4.62 6.14 -30.03
CA ASN A 76 -4.18 5.07 -30.92
C ASN A 76 -5.19 3.91 -30.95
N SER A 77 -6.45 4.22 -31.26
CA SER A 77 -7.56 3.28 -31.24
C SER A 77 -7.34 2.07 -32.15
N LYS A 78 -6.63 2.23 -33.29
CA LYS A 78 -6.27 1.12 -34.17
C LYS A 78 -5.41 0.07 -33.45
N LYS A 79 -4.37 0.51 -32.73
CA LYS A 79 -3.51 -0.42 -31.96
C LYS A 79 -4.30 -1.02 -30.80
N TRP A 80 -5.04 -0.20 -30.05
CA TRP A 80 -5.92 -0.65 -28.96
C TRP A 80 -6.86 -1.78 -29.37
N TYR A 81 -7.66 -1.57 -30.41
CA TYR A 81 -8.60 -2.61 -30.88
C TYR A 81 -7.88 -3.83 -31.49
N SER A 82 -6.72 -3.64 -32.12
CA SER A 82 -5.91 -4.77 -32.57
C SER A 82 -5.45 -5.63 -31.40
N ASN A 83 -5.05 -5.01 -30.28
CA ASN A 83 -4.63 -5.74 -29.08
C ASN A 83 -5.80 -6.49 -28.43
N ILE A 84 -6.98 -5.89 -28.35
CA ILE A 84 -8.19 -6.58 -27.84
C ILE A 84 -8.52 -7.82 -28.70
N ILE A 85 -8.60 -7.66 -30.03
CA ILE A 85 -8.94 -8.77 -30.93
C ILE A 85 -7.88 -9.87 -30.86
N ASN A 86 -6.60 -9.50 -30.87
CA ASN A 86 -5.52 -10.48 -30.81
C ASN A 86 -5.43 -11.16 -29.43
N GLY A 87 -5.71 -10.43 -28.35
CA GLY A 87 -5.73 -10.95 -26.98
C GLY A 87 -6.83 -12.00 -26.78
N GLU A 88 -7.98 -11.84 -27.44
CA GLU A 88 -9.08 -12.81 -27.42
C GLU A 88 -8.77 -14.08 -28.24
N PHE A 89 -8.14 -13.94 -29.41
CA PHE A 89 -8.12 -15.01 -30.41
C PHE A 89 -6.77 -15.70 -30.66
N ASN A 90 -5.63 -15.10 -30.32
CA ASN A 90 -4.34 -15.62 -30.79
C ASN A 90 -3.61 -16.55 -29.80
N ASP A 91 -3.86 -16.47 -28.48
CA ASP A 91 -3.08 -17.20 -27.46
C ASP A 91 -3.90 -18.12 -26.53
N GLY A 92 -5.05 -18.60 -27.02
CA GLY A 92 -5.96 -19.47 -26.25
C GLY A 92 -6.76 -18.69 -25.21
N ASP A 93 -7.05 -19.29 -24.05
CA ASP A 93 -7.80 -18.61 -22.98
C ASP A 93 -6.99 -17.52 -22.25
N ARG A 94 -5.73 -17.24 -22.66
CA ARG A 94 -4.81 -16.29 -22.02
C ARG A 94 -4.51 -15.08 -22.92
N ILE A 95 -4.52 -13.89 -22.33
CA ILE A 95 -4.05 -12.65 -22.94
C ILE A 95 -2.53 -12.55 -22.78
N ALA A 96 -1.78 -12.63 -23.89
CA ALA A 96 -0.33 -12.48 -23.86
C ALA A 96 0.14 -11.04 -23.58
N GLU A 97 1.30 -10.89 -22.91
CA GLU A 97 1.87 -9.58 -22.53
C GLU A 97 2.09 -8.63 -23.71
N ILE A 98 2.38 -9.16 -24.90
CA ILE A 98 2.53 -8.35 -26.13
C ILE A 98 1.27 -7.54 -26.49
N TYR A 99 0.09 -7.96 -26.01
CA TYR A 99 -1.18 -7.26 -26.24
C TYR A 99 -1.53 -6.31 -25.08
N LYS A 100 -0.82 -6.40 -23.95
CA LYS A 100 -1.02 -5.56 -22.76
C LYS A 100 -0.06 -4.37 -22.70
N GLU A 101 0.55 -3.99 -23.83
CA GLU A 101 1.40 -2.81 -23.91
C GLU A 101 0.64 -1.54 -23.52
N GLU A 102 1.26 -0.72 -22.67
CA GLU A 102 0.71 0.56 -22.22
C GLU A 102 0.51 1.53 -23.37
N GLN A 103 -0.60 2.26 -23.31
CA GLN A 103 -0.98 3.27 -24.28
C GLN A 103 -1.39 4.54 -23.55
N PHE A 104 -0.93 5.66 -24.07
CA PHE A 104 -1.35 6.97 -23.62
C PHE A 104 -2.85 7.17 -23.88
N ALA A 105 -3.56 7.77 -22.92
CA ALA A 105 -4.98 8.06 -22.97
C ALA A 105 -5.32 9.36 -22.23
N PHE A 106 -6.57 9.80 -22.38
CA PHE A 106 -7.10 10.96 -21.69
C PHE A 106 -8.43 10.60 -21.03
N PHE A 107 -8.56 10.84 -19.73
CA PHE A 107 -9.86 10.89 -19.06
C PHE A 107 -10.46 12.27 -19.21
N THR A 108 -11.72 12.35 -19.63
CA THR A 108 -12.49 13.60 -19.63
C THR A 108 -13.72 13.45 -18.74
N PHE A 109 -13.79 14.31 -17.73
CA PHE A 109 -14.89 14.42 -16.79
C PHE A 109 -15.74 15.62 -17.18
N THR A 110 -17.03 15.42 -17.35
CA THR A 110 -18.00 16.50 -17.62
C THR A 110 -19.01 16.54 -16.49
N ASN A 111 -19.09 17.66 -15.77
CA ASN A 111 -20.10 17.83 -14.74
C ASN A 111 -21.48 17.96 -15.37
N ILE A 112 -22.42 17.12 -14.94
CA ILE A 112 -23.75 17.03 -15.54
C ILE A 112 -24.54 18.33 -15.33
N LYS A 113 -24.34 19.02 -14.20
CA LYS A 113 -25.11 20.20 -13.80
C LYS A 113 -24.68 21.47 -14.53
N ASP A 114 -23.38 21.76 -14.56
CA ASP A 114 -22.86 23.02 -15.10
C ASP A 114 -22.06 22.87 -16.41
N GLN A 115 -21.86 21.62 -16.87
CA GLN A 115 -21.15 21.28 -18.11
C GLN A 115 -19.67 21.70 -18.12
N SER A 116 -19.10 22.03 -16.95
CA SER A 116 -17.66 22.19 -16.81
C SER A 116 -16.94 20.88 -17.12
N LYS A 117 -15.74 21.00 -17.70
CA LYS A 117 -14.96 19.86 -18.17
C LYS A 117 -13.56 19.87 -17.58
N CYS A 118 -13.04 18.68 -17.37
CA CYS A 118 -11.72 18.44 -16.85
C CYS A 118 -11.08 17.30 -17.64
N THR A 119 -9.88 17.50 -18.16
CA THR A 119 -9.14 16.45 -18.87
C THR A 119 -7.86 16.11 -18.13
N ILE A 120 -7.65 14.81 -17.90
CA ILE A 120 -6.50 14.25 -17.21
C ILE A 120 -5.78 13.28 -18.14
N ASP A 121 -4.47 13.46 -18.26
CA ASP A 121 -3.59 12.54 -18.99
C ASP A 121 -3.39 11.24 -18.20
N SER A 122 -3.41 10.10 -18.88
CA SER A 122 -3.25 8.78 -18.28
C SER A 122 -2.49 7.81 -19.17
N MET A 123 -1.97 6.75 -18.54
CA MET A 123 -1.51 5.54 -19.21
C MET A 123 -2.50 4.43 -18.90
N VAL A 124 -2.86 3.66 -19.93
CA VAL A 124 -3.79 2.54 -19.81
C VAL A 124 -3.24 1.30 -20.50
N ARG A 125 -3.51 0.13 -19.94
CA ARG A 125 -3.27 -1.16 -20.57
C ARG A 125 -4.39 -2.14 -20.29
N ILE A 126 -4.49 -3.19 -21.11
CA ILE A 126 -5.39 -4.32 -20.82
C ILE A 126 -4.92 -4.98 -19.52
N SER A 127 -5.83 -5.19 -18.57
CA SER A 127 -5.58 -5.88 -17.30
C SER A 127 -6.10 -7.32 -17.34
N GLY A 128 -5.51 -8.17 -16.50
CA GLY A 128 -5.91 -9.57 -16.36
C GLY A 128 -5.10 -10.50 -17.25
N ASP A 129 -5.14 -11.80 -16.93
CA ASP A 129 -4.41 -12.82 -17.68
C ASP A 129 -5.31 -13.66 -18.58
N ALA A 130 -6.58 -13.84 -18.24
CA ALA A 130 -7.51 -14.65 -19.01
C ALA A 130 -8.43 -13.80 -19.91
N ALA A 131 -8.96 -14.43 -20.97
CA ALA A 131 -9.81 -13.80 -21.97
C ALA A 131 -11.16 -13.27 -21.41
N ASP A 132 -11.56 -13.70 -20.20
CA ASP A 132 -12.74 -13.17 -19.49
C ASP A 132 -12.61 -11.67 -19.12
N HIS A 133 -11.41 -11.11 -19.23
CA HIS A 133 -11.18 -9.68 -19.15
C HIS A 133 -11.46 -8.91 -20.45
N ILE A 134 -11.88 -9.57 -21.54
CA ILE A 134 -12.23 -8.97 -22.83
C ILE A 134 -13.71 -9.25 -23.15
N GLU A 135 -14.47 -8.19 -23.44
CA GLU A 135 -15.82 -8.29 -24.00
C GLU A 135 -15.75 -7.98 -25.50
N ILE A 136 -15.49 -9.03 -26.31
CA ILE A 136 -15.22 -8.88 -27.73
C ILE A 136 -16.37 -8.27 -28.54
N GLU A 137 -17.63 -8.50 -28.14
CA GLU A 137 -18.81 -7.95 -28.83
C GLU A 137 -18.88 -6.42 -28.73
N LYS A 138 -18.41 -5.85 -27.63
CA LYS A 138 -18.36 -4.40 -27.39
C LYS A 138 -16.99 -3.79 -27.68
N LEU A 139 -15.97 -4.62 -27.95
CA LEU A 139 -14.57 -4.23 -28.12
C LEU A 139 -14.02 -3.44 -26.91
N VAL A 140 -14.37 -3.89 -25.71
CA VAL A 140 -13.89 -3.33 -24.45
C VAL A 140 -13.16 -4.40 -23.65
N ALA A 141 -12.31 -3.97 -22.73
CA ALA A 141 -11.55 -4.85 -21.87
C ALA A 141 -11.48 -4.27 -20.46
N SER A 142 -11.07 -5.10 -19.50
CA SER A 142 -10.62 -4.65 -18.19
C SER A 142 -9.32 -3.85 -18.35
N LEU A 143 -9.14 -2.80 -17.55
CA LEU A 143 -8.05 -1.83 -17.71
C LEU A 143 -7.23 -1.70 -16.42
N ASP A 144 -5.92 -1.57 -16.57
CA ASP A 144 -5.01 -1.03 -15.54
C ASP A 144 -4.72 0.41 -15.93
N VAL A 145 -4.92 1.34 -15.00
CA VAL A 145 -4.91 2.78 -15.25
C VAL A 145 -3.94 3.44 -14.29
N GLU A 146 -3.05 4.26 -14.83
CA GLU A 146 -2.19 5.22 -14.12
C GLU A 146 -2.51 6.63 -14.61
N LEU A 147 -2.88 7.53 -13.71
CA LEU A 147 -3.07 8.94 -14.03
C LEU A 147 -1.71 9.65 -13.94
N LEU A 148 -1.34 10.37 -14.99
CA LEU A 148 -0.06 11.10 -15.07
C LEU A 148 -0.11 12.46 -14.36
N SER A 149 -1.32 12.94 -14.06
CA SER A 149 -1.55 14.17 -13.31
C SER A 149 -2.89 14.08 -12.58
N ASN A 150 -3.03 14.85 -11.50
CA ASN A 150 -4.27 14.89 -10.70
C ASN A 150 -4.69 13.50 -10.19
N ASN A 151 -5.89 13.37 -9.63
CA ASN A 151 -6.41 12.09 -9.17
C ASN A 151 -7.89 11.92 -9.54
N LEU A 152 -8.38 10.69 -9.42
CA LEU A 152 -9.80 10.38 -9.47
C LEU A 152 -10.24 9.87 -8.09
N PHE A 153 -11.03 10.67 -7.38
CA PHE A 153 -11.54 10.34 -6.04
C PHE A 153 -10.45 10.02 -4.99
N GLY A 154 -9.27 10.61 -5.13
CA GLY A 154 -8.11 10.30 -4.29
C GLY A 154 -7.20 9.19 -4.82
N TYR A 155 -7.51 8.60 -5.98
CA TYR A 155 -6.72 7.53 -6.59
C TYR A 155 -5.93 8.02 -7.81
N THR A 156 -4.63 7.70 -7.84
CA THR A 156 -3.75 7.92 -9.02
C THR A 156 -3.65 6.68 -9.88
N ASP A 157 -3.78 5.51 -9.27
CA ASP A 157 -3.67 4.21 -9.92
C ASP A 157 -4.82 3.31 -9.50
N PHE A 158 -5.46 2.68 -10.47
CA PHE A 158 -6.62 1.82 -10.24
C PHE A 158 -6.85 0.86 -11.39
N LYS A 159 -7.70 -0.12 -11.14
CA LYS A 159 -8.18 -1.04 -12.17
C LYS A 159 -9.65 -0.79 -12.45
N LEU A 160 -10.02 -0.96 -13.71
CA LEU A 160 -11.41 -0.95 -14.18
C LEU A 160 -11.71 -2.35 -14.70
N PHE A 161 -12.32 -3.18 -13.86
CA PHE A 161 -12.68 -4.54 -14.23
C PHE A 161 -14.03 -4.61 -14.90
N LEU A 162 -14.14 -5.41 -15.96
CA LEU A 162 -15.44 -5.83 -16.46
C LEU A 162 -16.15 -6.60 -15.33
N PRO A 163 -17.43 -6.31 -15.02
CA PRO A 163 -18.12 -6.91 -13.88
C PRO A 163 -18.06 -8.43 -13.85
N GLU A 164 -18.15 -9.09 -15.01
CA GLU A 164 -18.04 -10.54 -15.17
C GLU A 164 -16.71 -11.12 -14.70
N SER A 165 -15.58 -10.44 -14.96
CA SER A 165 -14.22 -10.88 -14.55
C SER A 165 -14.02 -10.85 -13.02
N ARG A 166 -14.95 -10.23 -12.30
CA ARG A 166 -14.95 -10.09 -10.84
C ARG A 166 -16.29 -10.50 -10.20
N TYR A 167 -17.10 -11.31 -10.87
CA TYR A 167 -18.35 -11.84 -10.30
C TYR A 167 -19.34 -10.76 -9.80
N TYR A 168 -19.39 -9.63 -10.51
CA TYR A 168 -20.37 -8.55 -10.31
C TYR A 168 -20.41 -8.01 -8.87
N GLU A 169 -21.57 -8.04 -8.21
CA GLU A 169 -21.79 -7.53 -6.86
C GLU A 169 -20.99 -8.29 -5.79
N ASN A 170 -20.56 -9.53 -6.07
CA ASN A 170 -19.84 -10.33 -5.09
C ASN A 170 -18.52 -9.67 -4.67
N GLU A 171 -17.75 -9.14 -5.62
CA GLU A 171 -16.46 -8.48 -5.34
C GLU A 171 -16.66 -7.24 -4.47
N ILE A 172 -17.62 -6.38 -4.83
CA ILE A 172 -17.93 -5.17 -4.07
C ILE A 172 -18.46 -5.54 -2.67
N PHE A 173 -19.28 -6.59 -2.56
CA PHE A 173 -19.80 -7.06 -1.28
C PHE A 173 -18.69 -7.57 -0.37
N VAL A 174 -17.83 -8.46 -0.87
CA VAL A 174 -16.76 -9.08 -0.07
C VAL A 174 -15.69 -8.07 0.33
N THR A 175 -15.22 -7.22 -0.59
CA THR A 175 -14.26 -6.15 -0.25
C THR A 175 -14.82 -5.20 0.80
N SER A 176 -16.11 -4.84 0.71
CA SER A 176 -16.77 -3.98 1.69
C SER A 176 -16.96 -4.65 3.05
N LEU A 177 -17.30 -5.95 3.06
CA LEU A 177 -17.42 -6.72 4.29
C LEU A 177 -16.07 -6.84 5.00
N LEU A 178 -15.01 -7.19 4.27
CA LEU A 178 -13.66 -7.34 4.80
C LEU A 178 -13.15 -6.04 5.43
N SER A 179 -13.28 -4.92 4.71
CA SER A 179 -12.92 -3.58 5.22
C SER A 179 -13.73 -3.20 6.47
N ASN A 180 -15.05 -3.49 6.50
CA ASN A 180 -15.88 -3.23 7.69
C ASN A 180 -15.53 -4.14 8.88
N LEU A 181 -14.90 -5.28 8.64
CA LEU A 181 -14.35 -6.17 9.67
C LEU A 181 -12.89 -5.82 10.02
N GLY A 182 -12.31 -4.77 9.45
CA GLY A 182 -10.93 -4.35 9.73
C GLY A 182 -9.85 -5.21 9.07
N TYR A 183 -10.17 -5.91 7.98
CA TYR A 183 -9.18 -6.55 7.11
C TYR A 183 -8.84 -5.63 5.93
N LEU A 184 -7.59 -5.69 5.46
CA LEU A 184 -7.14 -4.90 4.31
C LEU A 184 -7.77 -5.45 3.02
N ALA A 185 -8.58 -4.62 2.35
CA ALA A 185 -9.22 -4.95 1.08
C ALA A 185 -9.36 -3.67 0.23
N PRO A 186 -9.07 -3.71 -1.08
CA PRO A 186 -9.10 -2.55 -1.94
C PRO A 186 -10.53 -2.00 -2.08
N THR A 187 -10.65 -0.68 -2.09
CA THR A 187 -11.94 -0.03 -2.33
C THR A 187 -12.45 -0.40 -3.73
N SER A 188 -13.61 -1.05 -3.78
CA SER A 188 -14.24 -1.45 -5.03
C SER A 188 -15.67 -0.89 -5.15
N PHE A 189 -16.04 -0.35 -6.32
CA PHE A 189 -17.37 0.21 -6.58
C PHE A 189 -17.72 0.20 -8.08
N PHE A 190 -19.01 0.28 -8.40
CA PHE A 190 -19.44 0.38 -9.79
C PHE A 190 -19.28 1.79 -10.36
N ILE A 191 -18.78 1.90 -11.59
CA ILE A 191 -18.63 3.17 -12.31
C ILE A 191 -18.97 2.97 -13.80
N ASP A 192 -19.69 3.93 -14.39
CA ASP A 192 -19.96 3.93 -15.84
C ASP A 192 -18.93 4.81 -16.56
N ILE A 193 -18.29 4.27 -17.59
CA ILE A 193 -17.26 4.95 -18.37
C ILE A 193 -17.53 4.76 -19.86
N ASP A 194 -17.43 5.85 -20.63
CA ASP A 194 -17.43 5.82 -22.08
C ASP A 194 -15.99 5.61 -22.61
N VAL A 195 -15.68 4.40 -23.09
CA VAL A 195 -14.36 4.07 -23.64
C VAL A 195 -14.42 4.14 -25.17
N ASN A 196 -13.80 5.17 -25.76
CA ASN A 196 -13.76 5.42 -27.20
C ASN A 196 -15.15 5.39 -27.90
N GLY A 197 -16.21 5.82 -27.22
CA GLY A 197 -17.58 5.86 -27.74
C GLY A 197 -18.47 4.69 -27.28
N THR A 198 -17.93 3.73 -26.53
CA THR A 198 -18.68 2.60 -25.97
C THR A 198 -18.90 2.82 -24.48
N LYS A 199 -20.17 3.01 -24.08
CA LYS A 199 -20.55 3.08 -22.66
C LYS A 199 -20.49 1.69 -22.01
N THR A 200 -19.68 1.56 -20.98
CA THR A 200 -19.45 0.30 -20.27
C THR A 200 -19.51 0.54 -18.77
N LYS A 201 -20.19 -0.35 -18.07
CA LYS A 201 -20.17 -0.41 -16.60
C LYS A 201 -18.93 -1.20 -16.17
N TYR A 202 -18.15 -0.65 -15.26
CA TYR A 202 -16.96 -1.25 -14.70
C TYR A 202 -17.08 -1.39 -13.18
N ILE A 203 -16.30 -2.32 -12.62
CA ILE A 203 -15.91 -2.28 -11.21
C ILE A 203 -14.59 -1.52 -11.13
N PHE A 204 -14.63 -0.31 -10.59
CA PHE A 204 -13.43 0.38 -10.15
C PHE A 204 -12.86 -0.38 -8.96
N GLN A 205 -11.56 -0.66 -8.96
CA GLN A 205 -10.85 -1.23 -7.83
C GLN A 205 -9.54 -0.49 -7.60
N GLU A 206 -9.35 0.00 -6.38
CA GLU A 206 -8.13 0.62 -5.90
C GLU A 206 -6.91 -0.31 -6.08
N LYS A 207 -5.78 0.24 -6.53
CA LYS A 207 -4.52 -0.50 -6.67
C LYS A 207 -3.81 -0.57 -5.31
N ILE A 208 -3.27 -1.73 -4.98
CA ILE A 208 -2.52 -1.95 -3.74
C ILE A 208 -1.12 -1.33 -3.90
N ASN A 209 -0.97 -0.10 -3.43
CA ASN A 209 0.25 0.69 -3.45
C ASN A 209 0.40 1.47 -2.12
N LYS A 210 1.30 2.45 -2.08
CA LYS A 210 1.47 3.33 -0.91
C LYS A 210 0.16 4.00 -0.47
N ILE A 211 -0.62 4.53 -1.41
CA ILE A 211 -1.87 5.26 -1.13
C ILE A 211 -2.86 4.32 -0.42
N PHE A 212 -2.96 3.06 -0.87
CA PHE A 212 -3.78 2.05 -0.21
C PHE A 212 -3.35 1.79 1.24
N ILE A 213 -2.06 1.74 1.52
CA ILE A 213 -1.56 1.52 2.89
C ILE A 213 -1.87 2.73 3.78
N GLU A 214 -1.56 3.94 3.31
CA GLU A 214 -1.79 5.18 4.08
C GLU A 214 -3.28 5.47 4.28
N SER A 215 -4.15 5.16 3.29
CA SER A 215 -5.61 5.30 3.43
C SER A 215 -6.22 4.36 4.48
N ASN A 216 -5.49 3.30 4.86
CA ASN A 216 -5.85 2.38 5.94
C ASN A 216 -5.21 2.76 7.30
N ASN A 217 -4.66 3.98 7.43
CA ASN A 217 -3.98 4.48 8.62
C ASN A 217 -2.73 3.66 9.00
N LEU A 218 -1.99 3.21 7.99
CA LEU A 218 -0.76 2.46 8.15
C LEU A 218 0.40 3.22 7.50
N LYS A 219 1.59 3.14 8.10
CA LYS A 219 2.81 3.75 7.57
C LYS A 219 3.26 3.02 6.29
N GLU A 220 3.88 3.72 5.35
CA GLU A 220 4.42 3.06 4.17
C GLU A 220 5.50 2.01 4.52
N GLY A 221 5.27 0.77 4.11
CA GLY A 221 6.13 -0.40 4.33
C GLY A 221 6.21 -1.31 3.10
N PRO A 222 6.92 -2.46 3.16
CA PRO A 222 7.02 -3.37 2.04
C PRO A 222 5.67 -4.02 1.72
N ILE A 223 5.26 -3.93 0.45
CA ILE A 223 4.14 -4.68 -0.10
C ILE A 223 4.73 -5.87 -0.85
N LEU A 224 4.37 -7.07 -0.42
CA LEU A 224 4.92 -8.33 -0.92
C LEU A 224 3.88 -9.09 -1.73
N GLU A 225 4.32 -9.70 -2.83
CA GLU A 225 3.55 -10.69 -3.59
C GLU A 225 4.47 -11.80 -4.09
N ALA A 226 3.90 -12.93 -4.50
CA ALA A 226 4.65 -14.01 -5.10
C ALA A 226 5.08 -13.65 -6.54
N TYR A 227 6.31 -13.96 -6.93
CA TYR A 227 6.76 -13.74 -8.30
C TYR A 227 6.25 -14.85 -9.24
N GLU A 228 5.10 -14.62 -9.87
CA GLU A 228 4.41 -15.61 -10.71
C GLU A 228 4.98 -15.78 -12.12
N GLN A 229 5.72 -14.80 -12.65
CA GLN A 229 6.17 -14.80 -14.05
C GLN A 229 6.98 -16.06 -14.40
N ILE A 230 7.72 -16.63 -13.44
CA ILE A 230 8.43 -17.90 -13.64
C ILE A 230 7.48 -19.10 -13.74
N ALA A 231 6.35 -19.09 -13.02
CA ALA A 231 5.32 -20.12 -13.04
C ALA A 231 4.48 -20.10 -14.32
N TRP A 232 4.42 -18.98 -15.03
CA TRP A 232 3.84 -18.90 -16.37
C TRP A 232 4.79 -19.49 -17.44
N GLY A 233 4.24 -20.17 -18.45
CA GLY A 233 4.98 -20.62 -19.64
C GLY A 233 4.90 -19.59 -20.76
N GLU A 234 5.88 -19.56 -21.68
CA GLU A 234 5.75 -18.76 -22.92
C GLU A 234 4.54 -19.21 -23.75
N ASN A 235 4.18 -20.50 -23.70
CA ASN A 235 3.04 -21.11 -24.40
C ASN A 235 2.28 -22.13 -23.52
N GLY A 236 2.35 -22.01 -22.19
CA GLY A 236 1.83 -23.01 -21.25
C GLY A 236 1.11 -22.39 -20.06
N TRP A 237 0.17 -23.16 -19.49
CA TRP A 237 -0.56 -22.81 -18.27
C TRP A 237 0.36 -22.72 -17.04
N PHE A 238 -0.13 -22.03 -16.00
CA PHE A 238 0.54 -21.88 -14.72
C PHE A 238 0.94 -23.24 -14.14
N THR A 239 2.16 -23.35 -13.61
CA THR A 239 2.58 -24.51 -12.82
C THR A 239 2.73 -24.12 -11.36
N PHE A 240 2.15 -24.91 -10.47
CA PHE A 240 2.29 -24.76 -9.03
C PHE A 240 3.51 -25.53 -8.49
N ASN A 241 4.14 -26.39 -9.30
CA ASN A 241 5.29 -27.22 -8.93
C ASN A 241 6.64 -26.48 -9.11
N THR A 242 6.62 -25.14 -9.06
CA THR A 242 7.81 -24.27 -9.07
C THR A 242 7.84 -23.44 -7.81
N LEU A 243 9.03 -23.00 -7.40
CA LEU A 243 9.13 -21.96 -6.38
C LEU A 243 8.45 -20.68 -6.85
N LEU A 244 7.79 -20.03 -5.91
CA LEU A 244 7.22 -18.70 -6.03
C LEU A 244 7.88 -17.82 -4.96
N PRO A 245 9.07 -17.24 -5.20
CA PRO A 245 9.71 -16.40 -4.21
C PRO A 245 8.90 -15.12 -4.00
N PRO A 246 8.74 -14.65 -2.75
CA PRO A 246 8.10 -13.37 -2.51
C PRO A 246 9.02 -12.21 -2.92
N THR A 247 8.44 -11.18 -3.55
CA THR A 247 9.12 -9.97 -4.01
C THR A 247 8.44 -8.72 -3.47
N VAL A 248 9.18 -7.62 -3.36
CA VAL A 248 8.65 -6.32 -2.93
C VAL A 248 8.22 -5.51 -4.15
N ASN A 249 6.94 -5.11 -4.17
CA ASN A 249 6.33 -4.41 -5.30
C ASN A 249 6.65 -2.92 -5.35
N ASN A 250 6.79 -2.27 -4.19
CA ASN A 250 7.00 -0.83 -4.09
C ASN A 250 8.49 -0.46 -4.06
N LYS A 251 9.13 -0.48 -5.24
CA LYS A 251 10.57 -0.16 -5.41
C LYS A 251 11.00 1.21 -4.89
N THR A 252 10.12 2.21 -4.93
CA THR A 252 10.40 3.56 -4.41
C THR A 252 10.70 3.53 -2.91
N TRP A 253 9.99 2.70 -2.16
CA TRP A 253 10.21 2.49 -0.73
C TRP A 253 11.57 1.84 -0.44
N LEU A 254 11.97 0.84 -1.25
CA LEU A 254 13.29 0.19 -1.13
C LEU A 254 14.46 1.18 -1.29
N LYS A 255 14.28 2.21 -2.13
CA LYS A 255 15.32 3.19 -2.47
C LYS A 255 15.50 4.30 -1.41
N LYS A 256 14.66 4.33 -0.37
CA LYS A 256 14.72 5.38 0.67
C LYS A 256 15.98 5.31 1.52
N SER A 257 16.37 4.11 1.98
CA SER A 257 17.58 3.93 2.80
C SER A 257 18.07 2.48 2.82
N ILE A 258 19.29 2.27 3.33
CA ILE A 258 19.80 0.93 3.59
C ILE A 258 18.96 0.16 4.63
N ASN A 259 18.31 0.86 5.56
CA ASN A 259 17.46 0.23 6.58
C ASN A 259 16.17 -0.30 5.94
N ASN A 260 15.61 0.39 4.94
CA ASN A 260 14.48 -0.12 4.16
C ASN A 260 14.86 -1.42 3.42
N ILE A 261 16.07 -1.49 2.87
CA ILE A 261 16.60 -2.70 2.23
C ILE A 261 16.74 -3.85 3.26
N GLN A 262 17.27 -3.59 4.47
CA GLN A 262 17.38 -4.63 5.49
C GLN A 262 16.00 -5.11 5.98
N PHE A 263 15.05 -4.19 6.17
CA PHE A 263 13.68 -4.56 6.55
C PHE A 263 12.97 -5.34 5.43
N ALA A 264 13.19 -4.99 4.16
CA ALA A 264 12.68 -5.76 3.03
C ALA A 264 13.23 -7.20 3.00
N LYS A 265 14.53 -7.37 3.25
CA LYS A 265 15.15 -8.70 3.36
C LYS A 265 14.50 -9.52 4.48
N PHE A 266 14.27 -8.90 5.63
CA PHE A 266 13.54 -9.51 6.74
C PHE A 266 12.10 -9.88 6.34
N ALA A 267 11.40 -8.98 5.66
CA ALA A 267 10.02 -9.16 5.26
C ALA A 267 9.85 -10.33 4.26
N ILE A 268 10.75 -10.43 3.27
CA ILE A 268 10.84 -11.56 2.35
C ILE A 268 11.12 -12.86 3.12
N GLU A 269 12.10 -12.87 4.02
CA GLU A 269 12.41 -14.07 4.83
C GLU A 269 11.18 -14.51 5.66
N LYS A 270 10.50 -13.56 6.31
CA LYS A 270 9.31 -13.81 7.14
C LYS A 270 8.17 -14.41 6.32
N LEU A 271 7.86 -13.83 5.16
CA LEU A 271 6.82 -14.35 4.26
C LEU A 271 7.21 -15.69 3.61
N HIS A 272 8.49 -15.89 3.30
CA HIS A 272 8.94 -17.14 2.71
C HIS A 272 8.90 -18.30 3.72
N LYS A 273 9.21 -18.05 5.00
CA LYS A 273 9.10 -19.06 6.08
C LYS A 273 7.69 -19.66 6.20
N ILE A 274 6.64 -18.82 6.16
CA ILE A 274 5.26 -19.33 6.25
C ILE A 274 4.90 -20.25 5.07
N LYS A 275 5.54 -20.06 3.91
CA LYS A 275 5.38 -20.93 2.73
C LYS A 275 6.24 -22.20 2.82
N ILE A 276 7.51 -22.07 3.21
CA ILE A 276 8.45 -23.21 3.36
C ILE A 276 7.91 -24.27 4.32
N PHE A 277 7.33 -23.85 5.45
CA PHE A 277 6.79 -24.76 6.46
C PHE A 277 5.29 -25.04 6.29
N GLY A 278 4.69 -24.60 5.18
CA GLY A 278 3.29 -24.80 4.80
C GLY A 278 2.95 -26.26 4.52
N VAL A 279 1.93 -26.52 3.70
CA VAL A 279 1.72 -27.85 3.12
C VAL A 279 1.93 -27.77 1.61
N ASP A 280 2.77 -28.66 1.09
CA ASP A 280 3.12 -28.76 -0.30
C ASP A 280 2.14 -29.63 -1.11
N GLU A 281 2.16 -29.45 -2.43
CA GLU A 281 1.26 -30.06 -3.41
C GLU A 281 1.09 -31.58 -3.27
N GLY A 282 2.20 -32.25 -2.95
CA GLY A 282 2.30 -33.72 -2.91
C GLY A 282 1.59 -34.37 -1.73
N ASP A 283 1.21 -33.61 -0.70
CA ASP A 283 0.75 -34.15 0.58
C ASP A 283 -0.78 -34.19 0.72
N ILE A 284 -1.54 -33.62 -0.23
CA ILE A 284 -3.00 -33.68 -0.15
C ILE A 284 -3.69 -33.95 -1.50
N GLU A 285 -4.04 -35.21 -1.75
CA GLU A 285 -4.88 -35.67 -2.86
C GLU A 285 -6.34 -35.10 -2.84
N THR A 286 -6.70 -34.25 -1.87
CA THR A 286 -8.09 -33.88 -1.54
C THR A 286 -8.42 -32.40 -1.72
N TYR A 287 -7.44 -31.50 -1.91
CA TYR A 287 -7.70 -30.06 -2.04
C TYR A 287 -7.21 -29.52 -3.38
N PHE A 288 -8.05 -28.74 -4.05
CA PHE A 288 -7.75 -28.15 -5.37
C PHE A 288 -7.12 -26.76 -5.27
N CYS A 289 -6.91 -26.19 -4.07
CA CYS A 289 -6.06 -25.02 -3.90
C CYS A 289 -4.64 -25.45 -3.52
N VAL A 290 -3.84 -25.50 -4.57
CA VAL A 290 -2.60 -26.23 -4.71
C VAL A 290 -1.45 -25.63 -3.88
N ASP A 291 -1.52 -24.34 -3.56
CA ASP A 291 -0.49 -23.60 -2.83
C ASP A 291 -1.03 -22.75 -1.66
N CYS A 292 -2.30 -22.96 -1.27
CA CYS A 292 -3.03 -22.15 -0.29
C CYS A 292 -2.62 -22.32 1.19
N VAL A 293 -2.05 -23.47 1.56
CA VAL A 293 -1.89 -23.85 2.96
C VAL A 293 -0.55 -23.35 3.50
N LEU A 294 -0.60 -22.31 4.33
CA LEU A 294 0.56 -21.65 4.91
C LEU A 294 0.67 -21.93 6.41
N ASN A 295 1.90 -21.92 6.93
CA ASN A 295 2.19 -22.18 8.32
C ASN A 295 2.46 -20.90 9.11
N TYR A 296 1.40 -20.38 9.71
CA TYR A 296 1.44 -19.17 10.52
C TYR A 296 2.06 -19.39 11.92
N GLU A 297 2.44 -20.61 12.32
CA GLU A 297 3.13 -20.86 13.60
C GLU A 297 4.56 -20.31 13.63
N SER A 298 5.10 -19.93 12.46
CA SER A 298 6.36 -19.17 12.38
C SER A 298 6.21 -17.71 12.83
N LEU A 299 5.00 -17.25 13.14
CA LEU A 299 4.70 -15.88 13.59
C LEU A 299 4.39 -15.85 15.09
N ASP A 300 4.28 -14.65 15.66
CA ASP A 300 3.72 -14.51 17.01
C ASP A 300 2.23 -14.93 17.06
N SER A 301 1.72 -15.14 18.27
CA SER A 301 0.39 -15.70 18.48
C SER A 301 -0.74 -14.84 17.92
N ASP A 302 -0.61 -13.52 18.01
CA ASP A 302 -1.67 -12.60 17.60
C ASP A 302 -1.69 -12.46 16.07
N ASN A 303 -0.51 -12.34 15.45
CA ASN A 303 -0.37 -12.36 14.00
C ASN A 303 -0.82 -13.70 13.40
N SER A 304 -0.47 -14.83 14.03
CA SER A 304 -0.94 -16.17 13.64
C SER A 304 -2.47 -16.28 13.74
N SER A 305 -3.05 -15.81 14.85
CA SER A 305 -4.51 -15.80 15.05
C SER A 305 -5.22 -15.00 13.96
N TYR A 306 -4.72 -13.79 13.66
CA TYR A 306 -5.27 -12.91 12.64
C TYR A 306 -5.30 -13.57 11.25
N LEU A 307 -4.20 -14.19 10.82
CA LEU A 307 -4.12 -14.80 9.48
C LEU A 307 -4.94 -16.09 9.37
N LYS A 308 -5.05 -16.88 10.44
CA LYS A 308 -5.96 -18.03 10.49
C LYS A 308 -7.42 -17.62 10.38
N GLU A 309 -7.81 -16.58 11.12
CA GLU A 309 -9.17 -16.01 11.07
C GLU A 309 -9.48 -15.44 9.68
N TYR A 310 -8.52 -14.73 9.07
CA TYR A 310 -8.64 -14.23 7.70
C TYR A 310 -8.84 -15.36 6.68
N GLN A 311 -8.03 -16.42 6.75
CA GLN A 311 -8.14 -17.56 5.84
C GLN A 311 -9.47 -18.31 6.00
N LEU A 312 -9.93 -18.49 7.24
CA LEU A 312 -11.24 -19.10 7.52
C LEU A 312 -12.37 -18.23 6.94
N LEU A 313 -12.28 -16.91 7.10
CA LEU A 313 -13.27 -15.99 6.58
C LEU A 313 -13.36 -16.06 5.06
N LEU A 314 -12.23 -15.95 4.33
CA LEU A 314 -12.26 -16.04 2.86
C LEU A 314 -12.80 -17.38 2.36
N THR A 315 -12.49 -18.48 3.06
CA THR A 315 -13.06 -19.80 2.76
C THR A 315 -14.58 -19.78 2.86
N VAL A 316 -15.14 -19.23 3.96
CA VAL A 316 -16.59 -19.12 4.18
C VAL A 316 -17.26 -18.17 3.18
N LEU A 317 -16.54 -17.13 2.74
CA LEU A 317 -17.00 -16.21 1.70
C LEU A 317 -16.88 -16.79 0.28
N ARG A 318 -16.37 -18.03 0.14
CA ARG A 318 -16.08 -18.70 -1.15
C ARG A 318 -15.07 -17.94 -2.01
N ALA A 319 -14.28 -17.09 -1.37
CA ALA A 319 -13.30 -16.23 -2.01
C ALA A 319 -11.90 -16.88 -2.03
N HIS A 320 -11.86 -18.15 -2.44
CA HIS A 320 -10.71 -19.03 -2.25
C HIS A 320 -9.58 -18.80 -3.26
N HIS A 321 -9.84 -18.17 -4.42
CA HIS A 321 -8.76 -17.80 -5.36
C HIS A 321 -7.75 -16.86 -4.68
N GLY A 322 -8.25 -15.85 -3.97
CA GLY A 322 -7.43 -14.95 -3.15
C GLY A 322 -6.75 -15.61 -1.93
N LEU A 323 -6.88 -16.93 -1.76
CA LEU A 323 -6.09 -17.72 -0.81
C LEU A 323 -4.93 -18.47 -1.47
N SER A 324 -4.81 -18.51 -2.80
CA SER A 324 -3.61 -19.02 -3.45
C SER A 324 -2.40 -18.19 -3.04
N TYR A 325 -1.26 -18.81 -2.79
CA TYR A 325 -0.06 -18.05 -2.41
C TYR A 325 0.39 -17.13 -3.56
N SER A 326 0.15 -17.55 -4.80
CA SER A 326 0.36 -16.76 -6.01
C SER A 326 -0.47 -15.45 -6.03
N ASP A 327 -1.79 -15.54 -5.80
CA ASP A 327 -2.72 -14.39 -5.81
C ASP A 327 -2.65 -13.50 -4.55
N ARG A 328 -2.03 -13.96 -3.46
CA ARG A 328 -2.01 -13.24 -2.18
C ARG A 328 -1.03 -12.08 -2.20
N LYS A 329 -1.49 -10.98 -1.60
CA LYS A 329 -0.68 -9.81 -1.30
C LYS A 329 -0.53 -9.65 0.20
N TYR A 330 0.64 -9.19 0.60
CA TYR A 330 0.97 -8.98 2.00
C TYR A 330 1.55 -7.60 2.22
N TYR A 331 1.35 -7.09 3.41
CA TYR A 331 2.00 -5.89 3.90
C TYR A 331 2.59 -6.20 5.28
N ILE A 332 3.80 -5.74 5.54
CA ILE A 332 4.41 -5.82 6.88
C ILE A 332 4.57 -4.41 7.41
N ASP A 333 3.97 -4.16 8.58
CA ASP A 333 4.09 -2.87 9.23
C ASP A 333 5.51 -2.65 9.76
N PRO A 334 6.24 -1.61 9.32
CA PRO A 334 7.57 -1.29 9.83
C PRO A 334 7.61 -0.97 11.32
N ASN A 335 6.50 -0.51 11.90
CA ASN A 335 6.43 -0.11 13.30
C ASN A 335 6.27 -1.31 14.25
N THR A 336 5.34 -2.21 13.91
CA THR A 336 4.95 -3.36 14.77
C THR A 336 5.51 -4.71 14.29
N GLU A 337 6.05 -4.76 13.08
CA GLU A 337 6.45 -5.97 12.35
C GLU A 337 5.27 -6.92 12.03
N PHE A 338 4.02 -6.48 12.23
CA PHE A 338 2.82 -7.30 12.00
C PHE A 338 2.61 -7.57 10.51
N LEU A 339 2.41 -8.83 10.14
CA LEU A 339 2.14 -9.28 8.77
C LEU A 339 0.63 -9.28 8.51
N TYR A 340 0.18 -8.37 7.66
CA TYR A 340 -1.19 -8.29 7.17
C TYR A 340 -1.33 -9.00 5.83
N SER A 341 -2.41 -9.77 5.66
CA SER A 341 -2.85 -10.23 4.34
C SER A 341 -3.78 -9.19 3.73
N ILE A 342 -3.61 -8.91 2.45
CA ILE A 342 -4.44 -7.98 1.68
C ILE A 342 -5.29 -8.81 0.73
N TYR A 343 -6.61 -8.62 0.78
CA TYR A 343 -7.53 -9.29 -0.13
C TYR A 343 -7.32 -8.81 -1.56
N TYR A 344 -7.16 -9.77 -2.47
CA TYR A 344 -7.07 -9.54 -3.89
C TYR A 344 -7.56 -10.77 -4.65
N ASP A 345 -8.21 -10.55 -5.79
CA ASP A 345 -8.63 -11.60 -6.73
C ASP A 345 -9.35 -12.81 -6.08
N GLY A 346 -10.34 -12.56 -5.22
CA GLY A 346 -10.96 -13.65 -4.46
C GLY A 346 -11.88 -14.56 -5.28
N THR A 347 -12.37 -14.08 -6.42
CA THR A 347 -13.49 -14.66 -7.19
C THR A 347 -14.68 -15.11 -6.30
N PRO A 348 -15.22 -14.21 -5.44
CA PRO A 348 -16.22 -14.59 -4.45
C PRO A 348 -17.56 -15.00 -5.09
N THR A 349 -18.22 -16.01 -4.51
CA THR A 349 -19.52 -16.54 -4.96
C THR A 349 -20.54 -16.64 -3.82
N LEU A 350 -20.45 -15.73 -2.85
CA LEU A 350 -21.34 -15.65 -1.69
C LEU A 350 -22.79 -15.34 -2.08
N LEU A 351 -22.99 -14.51 -3.10
CA LEU A 351 -24.28 -14.05 -3.58
C LEU A 351 -24.61 -14.72 -4.91
N LYS A 352 -25.87 -15.11 -5.04
CA LYS A 352 -26.45 -15.68 -6.25
C LYS A 352 -27.65 -14.86 -6.70
N GLU A 353 -27.62 -14.41 -7.95
CA GLU A 353 -28.72 -13.67 -8.55
C GLU A 353 -29.84 -14.62 -9.00
N LYS A 354 -31.09 -14.24 -8.71
CA LYS A 354 -32.30 -14.90 -9.22
C LYS A 354 -33.44 -13.91 -9.30
N ASN A 355 -34.00 -13.72 -10.49
CA ASN A 355 -35.10 -12.77 -10.76
C ASN A 355 -34.78 -11.35 -10.26
N ASP A 356 -33.60 -10.83 -10.62
CA ASP A 356 -33.08 -9.50 -10.24
C ASP A 356 -32.88 -9.28 -8.72
N LEU A 357 -32.98 -10.34 -7.91
CA LEU A 357 -32.70 -10.33 -6.47
C LEU A 357 -31.45 -11.15 -6.16
N LEU A 358 -30.69 -10.71 -5.16
CA LEU A 358 -29.47 -11.34 -4.67
C LEU A 358 -29.78 -12.14 -3.41
N TYR A 359 -29.51 -13.44 -3.46
CA TYR A 359 -29.67 -14.37 -2.36
C TYR A 359 -28.31 -14.81 -1.84
N LEU A 360 -28.22 -15.13 -0.55
CA LEU A 360 -27.09 -15.89 -0.04
C LEU A 360 -27.07 -17.25 -0.75
N ASN A 361 -25.96 -17.55 -1.41
CA ASN A 361 -25.77 -18.80 -2.12
C ASN A 361 -25.85 -19.97 -1.11
N GLU A 362 -26.40 -21.12 -1.48
CA GLU A 362 -26.44 -22.25 -0.55
C GLU A 362 -25.01 -22.77 -0.34
N SER A 363 -24.63 -23.07 0.92
CA SER A 363 -23.26 -23.50 1.19
C SER A 363 -23.01 -24.91 0.69
N GLN A 364 -22.23 -25.03 -0.37
CA GLN A 364 -21.80 -26.29 -0.97
C GLN A 364 -20.27 -26.48 -0.82
N LEU A 365 -19.67 -25.90 0.23
CA LEU A 365 -18.23 -25.96 0.47
C LEU A 365 -17.73 -27.41 0.57
N GLY A 366 -16.83 -27.78 -0.33
CA GLY A 366 -16.27 -29.12 -0.50
C GLY A 366 -17.17 -30.10 -1.26
N VAL A 367 -18.31 -29.65 -1.79
CA VAL A 367 -19.23 -30.44 -2.62
C VAL A 367 -19.06 -30.10 -4.09
N GLU A 368 -19.08 -28.80 -4.43
CA GLU A 368 -18.85 -28.32 -5.79
C GLU A 368 -17.38 -27.98 -6.02
N LYS A 369 -16.91 -28.19 -7.26
CA LYS A 369 -15.49 -27.98 -7.61
C LYS A 369 -15.03 -26.53 -7.41
N TRP A 370 -15.94 -25.55 -7.53
CA TRP A 370 -15.66 -24.11 -7.40
C TRP A 370 -15.95 -23.55 -5.99
N GLU A 371 -16.46 -24.34 -5.04
CA GLU A 371 -16.65 -23.94 -3.65
C GLU A 371 -15.76 -24.80 -2.75
N GLN A 372 -14.46 -24.57 -2.78
CA GLN A 372 -13.49 -25.47 -2.15
C GLN A 372 -13.29 -25.22 -0.66
N LYS A 373 -13.03 -26.30 0.08
CA LYS A 373 -12.51 -26.23 1.44
C LYS A 373 -11.01 -25.96 1.40
N VAL A 374 -10.56 -24.89 2.04
CA VAL A 374 -9.13 -24.61 2.20
C VAL A 374 -8.72 -24.93 3.64
N PRO A 375 -7.90 -25.96 3.87
CA PRO A 375 -7.44 -26.33 5.21
C PRO A 375 -6.62 -25.23 5.86
N ILE A 376 -6.59 -25.25 7.19
CA ILE A 376 -5.86 -24.27 8.00
C ILE A 376 -5.01 -25.05 9.01
N LEU A 377 -3.71 -24.78 9.01
CA LEU A 377 -2.79 -25.40 9.95
C LEU A 377 -3.06 -24.90 11.37
N TYR A 378 -3.22 -25.84 12.30
CA TYR A 378 -3.35 -25.58 13.75
C TYR A 378 -4.46 -24.56 14.08
N LEU A 379 -5.61 -24.65 13.41
CA LEU A 379 -6.78 -23.81 13.69
C LEU A 379 -7.44 -24.21 15.01
N GLY A 380 -7.53 -23.27 15.95
CA GLY A 380 -8.07 -23.51 17.29
C GLY A 380 -9.49 -22.95 17.48
N GLN A 381 -10.19 -23.46 18.50
CA GLN A 381 -11.53 -22.98 18.87
C GLN A 381 -11.56 -21.47 19.16
N LYS A 382 -10.49 -20.93 19.76
CA LYS A 382 -10.36 -19.48 20.03
C LYS A 382 -10.47 -18.66 18.73
N ASN A 383 -9.86 -19.10 17.63
CA ASN A 383 -9.93 -18.42 16.34
C ASN A 383 -11.37 -18.40 15.81
N ILE A 384 -12.06 -19.54 15.91
CA ILE A 384 -13.46 -19.69 15.48
C ILE A 384 -14.36 -18.75 16.29
N ASP A 385 -14.22 -18.76 17.63
CA ASP A 385 -15.01 -17.92 18.52
C ASP A 385 -14.77 -16.43 18.27
N ASN A 386 -13.50 -16.03 18.07
CA ASN A 386 -13.13 -14.67 17.70
C ASN A 386 -13.84 -14.21 16.42
N LEU A 387 -13.79 -15.04 15.36
CA LEU A 387 -14.39 -14.69 14.08
C LEU A 387 -15.92 -14.64 14.16
N VAL A 388 -16.55 -15.57 14.88
CA VAL A 388 -18.00 -15.55 15.15
C VAL A 388 -18.38 -14.27 15.88
N ASN A 389 -17.61 -13.86 16.89
CA ASN A 389 -17.86 -12.62 17.62
C ASN A 389 -17.73 -11.41 16.69
N LYS A 390 -16.73 -11.38 15.81
CA LYS A 390 -16.52 -10.32 14.81
C LYS A 390 -17.71 -10.17 13.84
N ILE A 391 -18.24 -11.29 13.35
CA ILE A 391 -19.44 -11.29 12.49
C ILE A 391 -20.69 -10.90 13.27
N SER A 392 -20.81 -11.35 14.51
CA SER A 392 -21.95 -11.02 15.37
C SER A 392 -22.01 -9.52 15.71
N SER A 393 -20.84 -8.90 15.97
CA SER A 393 -20.68 -7.49 16.28
C SER A 393 -20.64 -6.56 15.07
N LEU A 394 -20.62 -7.11 13.84
CA LEU A 394 -20.63 -6.33 12.60
C LEU A 394 -21.78 -5.31 12.59
N ASP A 395 -21.44 -4.04 12.35
CA ASP A 395 -22.43 -3.00 12.07
C ASP A 395 -22.98 -3.18 10.65
N TYR A 396 -24.04 -3.97 10.55
CA TYR A 396 -24.67 -4.28 9.27
C TYR A 396 -25.32 -3.05 8.60
N LYS A 397 -25.72 -2.05 9.40
CA LYS A 397 -26.26 -0.80 8.87
C LYS A 397 -25.15 0.03 8.22
N LYS A 398 -23.96 0.06 8.81
CA LYS A 398 -22.78 0.65 8.19
C LYS A 398 -22.42 -0.08 6.90
N LEU A 399 -22.35 -1.42 6.93
CA LEU A 399 -22.08 -2.22 5.73
C LEU A 399 -23.07 -1.91 4.59
N THR A 400 -24.37 -1.95 4.85
CA THR A 400 -25.39 -1.67 3.81
C THR A 400 -25.33 -0.24 3.29
N LYS A 401 -25.00 0.75 4.12
CA LYS A 401 -24.74 2.12 3.68
C LYS A 401 -23.52 2.18 2.74
N ASP A 402 -22.44 1.52 3.10
CA ASP A 402 -21.22 1.48 2.28
C ASP A 402 -21.46 0.79 0.93
N LEU A 403 -22.18 -0.35 0.92
CA LEU A 403 -22.57 -1.05 -0.29
C LEU A 403 -23.43 -0.17 -1.22
N SER A 404 -24.38 0.59 -0.65
CA SER A 404 -25.21 1.53 -1.41
C SER A 404 -24.38 2.64 -2.04
N MET A 405 -23.45 3.23 -1.28
CA MET A 405 -22.54 4.25 -1.80
C MET A 405 -21.64 3.71 -2.93
N LYS A 406 -21.30 2.42 -2.89
CA LYS A 406 -20.49 1.72 -3.91
C LYS A 406 -21.30 1.21 -5.12
N GLY A 407 -22.60 1.49 -5.17
CA GLY A 407 -23.46 1.21 -6.32
C GLY A 407 -24.22 -0.11 -6.26
N ILE A 408 -24.30 -0.77 -5.10
CA ILE A 408 -25.19 -1.93 -4.90
C ILE A 408 -26.58 -1.43 -4.48
N GLU A 409 -27.62 -1.87 -5.20
CA GLU A 409 -29.02 -1.63 -4.84
C GLU A 409 -29.40 -2.52 -3.65
N ILE A 410 -29.57 -1.91 -2.47
CA ILE A 410 -29.80 -2.64 -1.21
C ILE A 410 -31.15 -3.36 -1.21
N GLU A 411 -32.14 -2.83 -1.93
CA GLU A 411 -33.43 -3.46 -2.17
C GLU A 411 -33.35 -4.79 -2.93
N LYS A 412 -32.25 -5.05 -3.65
CA LYS A 412 -32.01 -6.35 -4.31
C LYS A 412 -31.53 -7.42 -3.33
N LEU A 413 -31.00 -7.05 -2.15
CA LEU A 413 -30.53 -8.03 -1.16
C LEU A 413 -31.73 -8.71 -0.50
N ASN A 414 -32.01 -9.96 -0.88
CA ASN A 414 -33.14 -10.73 -0.37
C ASN A 414 -32.75 -11.55 0.88
N PHE A 415 -32.24 -10.87 1.90
CA PHE A 415 -31.96 -11.43 3.22
C PHE A 415 -31.87 -10.30 4.27
N SER A 416 -32.27 -10.62 5.50
CA SER A 416 -32.14 -9.77 6.68
C SER A 416 -30.73 -9.85 7.29
N GLU A 417 -30.39 -8.87 8.13
CA GLU A 417 -29.17 -8.90 8.95
C GLU A 417 -29.04 -10.22 9.73
N SER A 418 -30.12 -10.68 10.36
CA SER A 418 -30.12 -11.93 11.12
C SER A 418 -29.87 -13.15 10.25
N GLU A 419 -30.43 -13.18 9.03
CA GLU A 419 -30.18 -14.29 8.09
C GLU A 419 -28.72 -14.29 7.62
N PHE A 420 -28.16 -13.12 7.29
CA PHE A 420 -26.75 -12.98 6.92
C PHE A 420 -25.80 -13.42 8.02
N LYS A 421 -25.95 -12.86 9.24
CA LYS A 421 -25.08 -13.19 10.37
C LYS A 421 -25.19 -14.67 10.75
N ASN A 422 -26.40 -15.23 10.79
CA ASN A 422 -26.60 -16.65 11.09
C ASN A 422 -26.00 -17.55 10.01
N TYR A 423 -26.12 -17.18 8.74
CA TYR A 423 -25.54 -17.91 7.63
C TYR A 423 -24.01 -18.00 7.76
N ILE A 424 -23.34 -16.85 7.91
CA ILE A 424 -21.88 -16.80 7.99
C ILE A 424 -21.35 -17.49 9.25
N THR A 425 -21.97 -17.24 10.41
CA THR A 425 -21.55 -17.86 11.68
C THR A 425 -21.76 -19.37 11.69
N LYS A 426 -22.85 -19.86 11.08
CA LYS A 426 -23.08 -21.31 10.92
C LYS A 426 -21.97 -21.94 10.08
N ASP A 427 -21.59 -21.32 8.97
CA ASP A 427 -20.52 -21.82 8.11
C ASP A 427 -19.17 -21.80 8.87
N ILE A 428 -18.84 -20.70 9.55
CA ILE A 428 -17.62 -20.61 10.39
C ILE A 428 -17.56 -21.75 11.41
N MET A 429 -18.65 -21.98 12.15
CA MET A 429 -18.71 -23.05 13.15
C MET A 429 -18.65 -24.45 12.53
N SER A 430 -19.35 -24.65 11.41
CA SER A 430 -19.40 -25.96 10.73
C SER A 430 -18.06 -26.35 10.13
N TYR A 431 -17.30 -25.39 9.59
CA TYR A 431 -16.05 -25.68 8.89
C TYR A 431 -14.81 -25.49 9.76
N GLY A 432 -14.87 -24.68 10.81
CA GLY A 432 -13.68 -24.30 11.59
C GLY A 432 -12.90 -25.49 12.18
N LEU A 433 -13.56 -26.54 12.68
CA LEU A 433 -12.84 -27.72 13.18
C LEU A 433 -12.53 -28.74 12.08
N ASP A 434 -13.37 -28.84 11.06
CA ASP A 434 -13.19 -29.76 9.93
C ASP A 434 -11.99 -29.41 9.03
N LEU A 435 -11.59 -28.13 9.03
CA LEU A 435 -10.48 -27.62 8.21
C LEU A 435 -9.12 -27.71 8.90
N ASN A 436 -9.08 -28.07 10.18
CA ASN A 436 -7.83 -28.11 10.93
C ASN A 436 -6.95 -29.30 10.50
N ILE A 437 -5.71 -29.00 10.14
CA ILE A 437 -4.69 -30.01 9.79
C ILE A 437 -3.36 -29.71 10.49
N GLU A 438 -2.47 -30.69 10.49
CA GLU A 438 -1.08 -30.55 10.96
C GLU A 438 -0.12 -30.62 9.77
N SER A 439 0.99 -29.89 9.83
CA SER A 439 2.03 -29.95 8.79
C SER A 439 3.06 -31.01 9.16
N LYS A 440 3.55 -31.71 8.13
CA LYS A 440 4.71 -32.61 8.21
C LYS A 440 5.89 -32.11 7.37
N ASP A 441 5.72 -30.97 6.71
CA ASP A 441 6.71 -30.45 5.80
C ASP A 441 7.94 -29.91 6.51
N THR A 442 9.04 -29.97 5.78
CA THR A 442 10.37 -29.61 6.23
C THR A 442 10.98 -28.65 5.24
N PHE A 443 12.01 -27.92 5.69
CA PHE A 443 12.81 -27.08 4.81
C PHE A 443 13.26 -27.85 3.55
N GLU A 444 13.75 -29.09 3.70
CA GLU A 444 14.21 -29.91 2.58
C GLU A 444 13.08 -30.42 1.67
N SER A 445 11.87 -30.69 2.17
CA SER A 445 10.76 -31.17 1.33
C SER A 445 10.29 -30.07 0.37
N TYR A 446 10.12 -28.84 0.87
CA TYR A 446 9.69 -27.70 0.06
C TYR A 446 10.56 -27.47 -1.18
N PHE A 447 11.88 -27.37 -1.01
CA PHE A 447 12.79 -27.19 -2.14
C PHE A 447 12.84 -28.43 -3.05
N SER A 448 12.54 -29.63 -2.54
CA SER A 448 12.61 -30.86 -3.33
C SER A 448 11.41 -31.07 -4.25
N SER A 449 10.21 -30.63 -3.86
CA SER A 449 8.99 -30.80 -4.67
C SER A 449 8.87 -29.73 -5.77
N ASN A 450 9.41 -28.54 -5.55
CA ASN A 450 9.14 -27.35 -6.36
C ASN A 450 10.15 -27.14 -7.52
N GLN A 451 10.54 -28.21 -8.22
CA GLN A 451 11.69 -28.23 -9.15
C GLN A 451 11.42 -27.73 -10.58
N GLU A 452 10.16 -27.56 -10.98
CA GLU A 452 9.84 -27.16 -12.35
C GLU A 452 10.42 -25.77 -12.65
N LYS A 453 10.88 -25.58 -13.89
CA LYS A 453 11.40 -24.31 -14.41
C LYS A 453 12.60 -23.72 -13.62
N SER A 454 13.27 -24.55 -12.82
CA SER A 454 14.45 -24.15 -12.02
C SER A 454 15.62 -23.63 -12.86
N GLU A 455 15.63 -23.87 -14.18
CA GLU A 455 16.59 -23.28 -15.11
C GLU A 455 16.40 -21.77 -15.34
N LYS A 456 15.27 -21.19 -14.95
CA LYS A 456 14.94 -19.78 -15.19
C LYS A 456 15.47 -18.83 -14.10
N PHE A 457 15.90 -19.34 -12.95
CA PHE A 457 16.26 -18.50 -11.82
C PHE A 457 17.40 -19.07 -10.97
N TYR A 458 17.98 -18.21 -10.15
CA TYR A 458 18.88 -18.54 -9.05
C TYR A 458 18.30 -18.06 -7.72
N LEU A 459 18.65 -18.76 -6.64
CA LEU A 459 18.31 -18.36 -5.28
C LEU A 459 19.52 -17.68 -4.64
N LEU A 460 19.37 -16.41 -4.26
CA LEU A 460 20.33 -15.66 -3.47
C LEU A 460 20.07 -15.88 -1.99
N ILE A 461 21.04 -16.49 -1.31
CA ILE A 461 21.00 -16.73 0.13
C ILE A 461 22.04 -15.88 0.85
N GLU A 462 21.67 -15.41 2.04
CA GLU A 462 22.60 -14.81 2.98
C GLU A 462 23.21 -15.89 3.89
N THR A 463 24.53 -15.84 4.06
CA THR A 463 25.26 -16.61 5.06
C THR A 463 25.97 -15.67 6.03
N ASN A 464 26.60 -16.20 7.08
CA ASN A 464 27.23 -15.41 8.14
C ASN A 464 28.14 -14.27 7.66
N ASN A 465 28.85 -14.45 6.54
CA ASN A 465 29.90 -13.52 6.11
C ASN A 465 29.82 -13.12 4.62
N ASN A 466 28.91 -13.69 3.83
CA ASN A 466 28.80 -13.44 2.39
C ASN A 466 27.44 -13.88 1.83
N TYR A 467 27.21 -13.53 0.56
CA TYR A 467 26.07 -13.99 -0.22
C TYR A 467 26.47 -15.12 -1.17
N GLN A 468 25.54 -16.03 -1.43
CA GLN A 468 25.72 -17.10 -2.39
C GLN A 468 24.52 -17.17 -3.32
N ILE A 469 24.75 -17.43 -4.61
CA ILE A 469 23.70 -17.86 -5.52
C ILE A 469 23.72 -19.38 -5.63
N CYS A 470 22.54 -19.96 -5.54
CA CYS A 470 22.32 -21.40 -5.52
C CYS A 470 21.29 -21.80 -6.58
N GLU A 471 21.44 -23.01 -7.11
CA GLU A 471 20.32 -23.71 -7.72
C GLU A 471 19.30 -24.13 -6.64
N ILE A 472 18.05 -24.38 -7.03
CA ILE A 472 16.91 -24.61 -6.14
C ILE A 472 17.16 -25.61 -4.99
N LYS A 473 17.92 -26.69 -5.21
CA LYS A 473 18.21 -27.69 -4.19
C LYS A 473 19.17 -27.20 -3.09
N LEU A 474 19.73 -26.01 -3.24
CA LEU A 474 20.72 -25.41 -2.34
C LEU A 474 21.98 -26.28 -2.16
N VAL A 475 22.28 -27.15 -3.14
CA VAL A 475 23.48 -28.00 -3.17
C VAL A 475 24.59 -27.33 -3.98
N ASN A 476 24.24 -26.80 -5.16
CA ASN A 476 25.16 -26.13 -6.05
C ASN A 476 25.11 -24.63 -5.78
N CYS A 477 25.93 -24.17 -4.85
CA CYS A 477 26.03 -22.77 -4.46
C CYS A 477 27.41 -22.21 -4.77
N ILE A 478 27.47 -20.97 -5.26
CA ILE A 478 28.71 -20.23 -5.48
C ILE A 478 28.63 -18.90 -4.74
N ASN A 479 29.76 -18.44 -4.20
CA ASN A 479 29.86 -17.09 -3.64
C ASN A 479 29.51 -16.08 -4.73
N PHE A 480 28.68 -15.12 -4.38
CA PHE A 480 28.15 -14.13 -5.30
C PHE A 480 28.35 -12.74 -4.74
N ASP A 481 29.18 -11.97 -5.43
CA ASP A 481 29.43 -10.57 -5.11
C ASP A 481 28.72 -9.70 -6.13
N PHE A 482 28.00 -8.69 -5.64
CA PHE A 482 27.26 -7.70 -6.43
C PHE A 482 27.33 -6.36 -5.70
N SER A 483 27.07 -5.26 -6.40
CA SER A 483 27.12 -3.95 -5.77
C SER A 483 25.86 -3.71 -4.90
N PRO A 484 25.97 -3.00 -3.76
CA PRO A 484 24.82 -2.72 -2.89
C PRO A 484 23.67 -2.01 -3.60
N GLU A 485 23.96 -1.26 -4.67
CA GLU A 485 22.96 -0.55 -5.46
C GLU A 485 22.00 -1.48 -6.21
N ALA A 486 22.32 -2.78 -6.35
CA ALA A 486 21.47 -3.77 -7.01
C ALA A 486 20.37 -4.35 -6.10
N TRP A 487 20.36 -4.01 -4.80
CA TRP A 487 19.38 -4.54 -3.86
C TRP A 487 17.92 -4.24 -4.23
N PRO A 488 17.56 -3.01 -4.65
CA PRO A 488 16.19 -2.72 -5.07
C PRO A 488 15.72 -3.65 -6.19
N GLU A 489 16.56 -3.91 -7.20
CA GLU A 489 16.25 -4.81 -8.32
C GLU A 489 16.20 -6.27 -7.88
N ILE A 490 17.10 -6.72 -7.01
CA ILE A 490 17.10 -8.09 -6.48
C ILE A 490 15.82 -8.37 -5.67
N LEU A 491 15.45 -7.46 -4.77
CA LEU A 491 14.29 -7.63 -3.88
C LEU A 491 12.95 -7.47 -4.59
N SER A 492 12.94 -6.86 -5.78
CA SER A 492 11.75 -6.72 -6.63
C SER A 492 11.67 -7.75 -7.76
N GLY A 493 12.66 -8.64 -7.90
CA GLY A 493 12.67 -9.68 -8.94
C GLY A 493 13.11 -9.21 -10.32
N ASP A 494 13.78 -8.06 -10.43
CA ASP A 494 14.23 -7.47 -11.69
C ASP A 494 15.73 -7.60 -11.96
N PHE A 495 16.46 -8.28 -11.07
CA PHE A 495 17.89 -8.52 -11.24
C PHE A 495 18.16 -9.82 -11.99
N TYR A 496 18.93 -9.72 -13.08
CA TYR A 496 19.30 -10.84 -13.94
C TYR A 496 20.79 -11.15 -13.88
N TYR A 497 21.13 -12.44 -13.78
CA TYR A 497 22.49 -12.96 -13.89
C TYR A 497 22.50 -14.16 -14.84
N GLN A 498 23.27 -14.06 -15.93
CA GLN A 498 23.33 -15.10 -16.98
C GLN A 498 21.94 -15.47 -17.54
N ASP A 499 21.15 -14.46 -17.88
CA ASP A 499 19.77 -14.58 -18.40
C ASP A 499 18.77 -15.27 -17.46
N ARG A 500 19.12 -15.40 -16.17
CA ARG A 500 18.25 -15.93 -15.11
C ARG A 500 17.95 -14.86 -14.08
N VAL A 501 16.72 -14.83 -13.59
CA VAL A 501 16.33 -13.94 -12.48
C VAL A 501 17.00 -14.42 -11.18
N VAL A 502 17.44 -13.50 -10.32
CA VAL A 502 18.01 -13.83 -9.01
C VAL A 502 17.05 -13.42 -7.91
N PHE A 503 16.56 -14.38 -7.13
CA PHE A 503 15.64 -14.13 -6.02
C PHE A 503 16.34 -14.22 -4.68
N TYR A 504 16.30 -13.15 -3.89
CA TYR A 504 16.67 -13.22 -2.50
C TYR A 504 15.62 -14.04 -1.73
N ILE A 505 16.06 -15.03 -0.94
CA ILE A 505 15.14 -15.88 -0.18
C ILE A 505 15.30 -15.81 1.33
N GLY A 506 16.36 -15.19 1.84
CA GLY A 506 16.63 -15.05 3.28
C GLY A 506 18.01 -15.54 3.72
N ASN A 507 18.24 -15.47 5.03
CA ASN A 507 19.40 -16.07 5.67
C ASN A 507 19.19 -17.57 5.84
N ILE A 508 20.11 -18.38 5.30
CA ILE A 508 19.96 -19.83 5.26
C ILE A 508 19.85 -20.50 6.63
N LYS A 509 20.44 -19.91 7.68
CA LYS A 509 20.34 -20.46 9.04
C LYS A 509 18.98 -20.19 9.64
N ASN A 510 18.44 -18.99 9.41
CA ASN A 510 17.13 -18.61 9.92
C ASN A 510 16.01 -19.35 9.19
N LEU A 511 16.10 -19.49 7.86
CA LEU A 511 15.10 -20.19 7.06
C LEU A 511 14.92 -21.67 7.44
N LYS A 512 15.95 -22.32 7.98
CA LYS A 512 15.90 -23.73 8.39
C LYS A 512 15.15 -23.96 9.71
N VAL A 513 14.78 -22.90 10.41
CA VAL A 513 14.11 -22.98 11.71
C VAL A 513 12.72 -22.39 11.58
N ASN A 514 11.70 -23.16 11.99
CA ASN A 514 10.33 -22.67 12.09
C ASN A 514 10.16 -21.91 13.41
N ASN A 515 10.60 -20.64 13.43
CA ASN A 515 10.45 -19.77 14.59
C ASN A 515 10.11 -18.33 14.18
N ASN A 516 9.49 -17.61 15.12
CA ASN A 516 9.31 -16.18 14.98
C ASN A 516 10.65 -15.46 15.16
N SER A 517 11.06 -14.75 14.11
CA SER A 517 12.19 -13.82 14.14
C SER A 517 11.65 -12.40 14.17
N LYS A 518 12.16 -11.57 15.08
CA LYS A 518 11.95 -10.12 15.04
C LYS A 518 13.07 -9.44 14.28
N PHE A 519 12.74 -8.35 13.58
CA PHE A 519 13.74 -7.51 12.93
C PHE A 519 14.48 -6.67 13.96
N ASN A 520 13.72 -6.01 14.84
CA ASN A 520 14.23 -5.18 15.90
C ASN A 520 14.35 -5.97 17.20
N SER A 521 15.54 -5.89 17.82
CA SER A 521 15.72 -6.33 19.21
C SER A 521 15.64 -5.12 20.13
N TYR A 522 14.50 -4.95 20.79
CA TYR A 522 14.32 -3.95 21.82
C TYR A 522 14.69 -4.50 23.20
N ASN A 523 15.33 -3.66 24.01
CA ASN A 523 15.39 -3.83 25.45
C ASN A 523 14.05 -3.38 26.06
N LEU A 524 13.72 -3.91 27.22
CA LEU A 524 12.52 -3.54 27.97
C LEU A 524 12.92 -2.80 29.25
N PHE A 525 12.26 -1.67 29.52
CA PHE A 525 12.29 -0.98 30.79
C PHE A 525 10.93 -1.09 31.48
N GLU A 526 10.94 -1.58 32.72
CA GLU A 526 9.77 -1.68 33.60
C GLU A 526 10.06 -0.98 34.93
N ALA A 527 9.04 -0.36 35.52
CA ALA A 527 9.13 0.25 36.84
C ALA A 527 7.82 0.10 37.62
N ASP A 528 7.91 -0.02 38.94
CA ASP A 528 6.73 -0.08 39.80
C ASP A 528 5.86 1.19 39.62
N GLY A 529 4.59 0.99 39.25
CA GLY A 529 3.63 2.08 39.03
C GLY A 529 3.63 2.66 37.62
N LEU A 530 4.49 2.17 36.71
CA LEU A 530 4.37 2.42 35.28
C LEU A 530 3.40 1.39 34.68
N SER A 531 2.36 1.87 34.01
CA SER A 531 1.25 1.01 33.56
C SER A 531 1.50 0.29 32.23
N TYR A 532 2.58 0.62 31.53
CA TYR A 532 2.90 0.09 30.21
C TYR A 532 4.38 -0.21 30.06
N ASP A 533 4.68 -1.03 29.05
CA ASP A 533 6.04 -1.40 28.68
C ASP A 533 6.73 -0.27 27.90
N VAL A 534 8.01 -0.04 28.20
CA VAL A 534 8.86 0.88 27.44
C VAL A 534 9.93 0.08 26.72
N TYR A 535 9.79 -0.05 25.41
CA TYR A 535 10.74 -0.71 24.54
C TYR A 535 11.77 0.30 24.03
N TYR A 536 13.05 -0.05 24.04
CA TYR A 536 14.09 0.85 23.54
C TYR A 536 15.24 0.14 22.83
N SER A 537 15.83 0.82 21.85
CA SER A 537 17.08 0.42 21.19
C SER A 537 18.26 1.16 21.80
N GLU A 538 19.46 0.59 21.68
CA GLU A 538 20.70 1.20 22.17
C GLU A 538 20.70 1.50 23.69
N GLN A 539 21.59 2.37 24.19
CA GLN A 539 21.79 2.62 25.61
C GLN A 539 21.25 3.99 26.03
N ALA A 540 20.58 4.05 27.19
CA ALA A 540 20.22 5.28 27.90
C ALA A 540 20.08 5.00 29.40
N GLU A 541 20.06 6.05 30.21
CA GLU A 541 19.78 5.99 31.65
C GLU A 541 18.29 6.24 31.88
N PHE A 542 17.60 5.25 32.46
CA PHE A 542 16.17 5.32 32.75
C PHE A 542 15.91 5.44 34.26
N SER A 543 14.96 6.31 34.64
CA SER A 543 14.38 6.29 35.99
C SER A 543 12.91 6.71 35.97
N TYR A 544 12.12 6.14 36.88
CA TYR A 544 10.69 6.47 37.00
C TYR A 544 10.37 6.91 38.43
N LYS A 545 9.81 8.11 38.58
CA LYS A 545 9.46 8.67 39.89
C LYS A 545 8.41 9.77 39.75
N ASP A 546 7.47 9.84 40.69
CA ASP A 546 6.45 10.90 40.77
C ASP A 546 5.69 11.04 39.42
N ASP A 547 5.24 9.89 38.88
CA ASP A 547 4.56 9.75 37.58
C ASP A 547 5.34 10.35 36.39
N THR A 548 6.67 10.38 36.50
CA THR A 548 7.58 10.91 35.49
C THR A 548 8.62 9.87 35.10
N LEU A 549 8.72 9.58 33.80
CA LEU A 549 9.76 8.79 33.16
C LEU A 549 10.89 9.71 32.68
N PHE A 550 12.09 9.53 33.25
CA PHE A 550 13.31 10.22 32.86
C PHE A 550 14.15 9.32 31.98
N ILE A 551 14.61 9.88 30.86
CA ILE A 551 15.50 9.24 29.90
C ILE A 551 16.67 10.19 29.66
N GLU A 552 17.84 9.82 30.13
CA GLU A 552 19.02 10.67 30.13
C GLU A 552 20.19 10.00 29.41
N ASN A 553 21.07 10.82 28.84
CA ASN A 553 22.32 10.38 28.20
C ASN A 553 22.15 9.26 27.14
N PRO A 554 21.17 9.35 26.21
CA PRO A 554 21.02 8.36 25.16
C PRO A 554 22.28 8.30 24.26
N SER A 555 22.64 7.08 23.84
CA SER A 555 23.68 6.86 22.84
C SER A 555 23.14 7.11 21.42
N PRO A 556 24.04 7.36 20.44
CA PRO A 556 23.63 7.51 19.04
C PRO A 556 22.81 6.32 18.54
N GLY A 557 21.68 6.60 17.89
CA GLY A 557 20.75 5.57 17.37
C GLY A 557 19.66 5.13 18.36
N PHE A 558 19.66 5.68 19.58
CA PHE A 558 18.62 5.42 20.57
C PHE A 558 17.22 5.78 20.06
N ARG A 559 16.28 4.86 20.27
CA ARG A 559 14.84 5.02 19.98
C ARG A 559 14.04 4.39 21.10
N VAL A 560 12.92 5.00 21.44
CA VAL A 560 11.90 4.43 22.32
C VAL A 560 10.64 4.15 21.52
N LEU A 561 10.05 2.99 21.78
CA LEU A 561 8.74 2.58 21.32
C LEU A 561 7.86 2.34 22.55
N ILE A 562 6.73 3.04 22.59
CA ILE A 562 5.64 2.82 23.53
C ILE A 562 4.41 2.46 22.70
N GLU A 563 3.90 1.25 22.91
CA GLU A 563 2.66 0.75 22.32
C GLU A 563 1.84 0.13 23.44
N SER A 564 0.67 0.71 23.74
CA SER A 564 -0.14 0.27 24.88
C SER A 564 -1.63 0.48 24.65
N GLU A 565 -2.42 -0.54 24.99
CA GLU A 565 -3.88 -0.42 25.09
C GLU A 565 -4.31 0.37 26.34
N ASP A 566 -3.43 0.45 27.34
CA ASP A 566 -3.65 1.19 28.58
C ASP A 566 -3.53 2.70 28.35
N LEU A 567 -4.06 3.46 29.31
CA LEU A 567 -4.06 4.92 29.24
C LEU A 567 -2.72 5.47 29.72
N ILE A 568 -2.02 6.19 28.85
CA ILE A 568 -0.77 6.88 29.16
C ILE A 568 -1.11 8.28 29.70
N ASN A 569 -0.74 8.55 30.95
CA ASN A 569 -0.98 9.82 31.66
C ASN A 569 0.26 10.41 32.35
N GLU A 570 1.42 9.80 32.11
CA GLU A 570 2.69 10.11 32.72
C GLU A 570 3.39 11.27 32.01
N LYS A 571 4.36 11.86 32.69
CA LYS A 571 5.29 12.82 32.08
C LYS A 571 6.54 12.09 31.56
N ILE A 572 6.96 12.36 30.33
CA ILE A 572 8.24 11.87 29.80
C ILE A 572 9.22 13.04 29.66
N ILE A 573 10.43 12.88 30.18
CA ILE A 573 11.53 13.84 30.07
C ILE A 573 12.73 13.16 29.39
N LEU A 574 13.11 13.65 28.21
CA LEU A 574 14.25 13.18 27.44
C LEU A 574 15.36 14.25 27.40
N LEU A 575 16.50 13.97 28.03
CA LEU A 575 17.66 14.88 28.02
C LEU A 575 18.84 14.23 27.30
N SER A 576 19.23 14.83 26.17
CA SER A 576 20.38 14.37 25.40
C SER A 576 21.56 15.33 25.51
N ASN A 577 22.76 14.76 25.47
CA ASN A 577 24.03 15.47 25.38
C ASN A 577 24.84 15.03 24.14
N ASN A 578 24.29 14.10 23.34
CA ASN A 578 24.96 13.47 22.21
C ASN A 578 24.22 13.78 20.90
N ASN A 579 24.97 13.76 19.79
CA ASN A 579 24.39 13.76 18.46
C ASN A 579 23.96 12.33 18.10
N ASN A 580 22.66 12.06 18.12
CA ASN A 580 22.03 10.87 17.58
C ASN A 580 22.07 10.86 16.04
N PHE A 581 21.93 9.66 15.48
CA PHE A 581 21.67 9.50 14.06
C PHE A 581 20.21 9.89 13.74
N GLN A 582 20.05 10.66 12.66
CA GLN A 582 18.75 11.03 12.11
C GLN A 582 17.92 9.77 11.79
N TYR A 583 18.52 8.83 11.07
CA TYR A 583 17.89 7.57 10.68
C TYR A 583 18.24 6.44 11.65
N SER A 584 17.24 5.65 12.04
CA SER A 584 17.40 4.47 12.89
C SER A 584 17.37 3.18 12.07
N GLU A 585 18.15 2.20 12.50
CA GLU A 585 18.03 0.81 12.01
C GLU A 585 16.62 0.25 12.27
N THR A 586 15.91 0.78 13.28
CA THR A 586 14.55 0.36 13.64
C THR A 586 13.43 0.90 12.75
N LEU A 587 13.73 1.79 11.80
CA LEU A 587 12.75 2.53 10.98
C LEU A 587 11.81 3.47 11.76
N LEU A 588 12.00 3.62 13.07
CA LEU A 588 11.37 4.65 13.88
C LEU A 588 12.04 6.01 13.66
N THR A 589 11.24 7.05 13.47
CA THR A 589 11.68 8.41 13.12
C THR A 589 11.92 9.24 14.38
N GLY A 590 11.00 9.17 15.34
CA GLY A 590 11.07 9.91 16.59
C GLY A 590 12.08 9.36 17.59
N CYS A 591 12.66 10.21 18.44
CA CYS A 591 13.41 9.72 19.61
C CYS A 591 12.49 8.95 20.57
N ILE A 592 11.29 9.48 20.79
CA ILE A 592 10.17 8.80 21.45
C ILE A 592 9.07 8.57 20.41
N ASN A 593 8.61 7.33 20.28
CA ASN A 593 7.53 6.94 19.39
C ASN A 593 6.40 6.36 20.24
N ILE A 594 5.22 6.99 20.20
CA ILE A 594 4.01 6.51 20.87
C ILE A 594 3.04 6.05 19.78
N ILE A 595 2.76 4.75 19.72
CA ILE A 595 2.03 4.13 18.63
C ILE A 595 0.80 3.40 19.18
N ASN A 596 -0.32 3.44 18.45
CA ASN A 596 -1.55 2.70 18.79
C ASN A 596 -2.05 2.90 20.24
N SER A 597 -1.85 4.10 20.80
CA SER A 597 -2.03 4.33 22.25
C SER A 597 -3.11 5.36 22.57
N ARG A 598 -3.56 5.35 23.83
CA ARG A 598 -4.49 6.36 24.37
C ARG A 598 -3.80 7.27 25.38
N LEU A 599 -3.95 8.58 25.21
CA LEU A 599 -3.27 9.60 26.01
C LEU A 599 -4.28 10.39 26.87
N SER A 600 -3.94 10.66 28.13
CA SER A 600 -4.73 11.52 29.01
C SER A 600 -3.85 12.38 29.88
N ASP A 601 -3.94 13.70 29.72
CA ASP A 601 -3.11 14.67 30.45
C ASP A 601 -1.59 14.41 30.31
N PHE A 602 -1.18 13.74 29.22
CA PHE A 602 0.21 13.41 28.92
C PHE A 602 1.08 14.67 28.86
N GLU A 603 2.31 14.59 29.39
CA GLU A 603 3.29 15.66 29.32
C GLU A 603 4.60 15.16 28.69
N PHE A 604 5.17 15.92 27.76
CA PHE A 604 6.48 15.62 27.18
C PHE A 604 7.43 16.80 27.29
N GLN A 605 8.69 16.51 27.64
CA GLN A 605 9.77 17.48 27.60
C GLN A 605 11.00 16.86 26.93
N SER A 606 11.67 17.61 26.06
CA SER A 606 12.98 17.22 25.57
C SER A 606 13.95 18.39 25.37
N ASP A 607 15.25 18.08 25.45
CA ASP A 607 16.32 19.02 25.13
C ASP A 607 17.49 18.33 24.39
N ASN A 608 17.99 18.99 23.33
CA ASN A 608 19.12 18.60 22.47
C ASN A 608 18.95 17.23 21.77
N THR A 609 17.75 16.95 21.27
CA THR A 609 17.43 15.74 20.49
C THR A 609 17.96 15.82 19.06
N SER A 610 18.22 14.66 18.45
CA SER A 610 18.86 14.56 17.13
C SER A 610 18.32 13.42 16.25
N CYS A 611 17.21 12.81 16.65
CA CYS A 611 16.40 11.97 15.78
C CYS A 611 15.64 12.85 14.77
N GLU A 612 15.02 12.23 13.76
CA GLU A 612 14.19 12.94 12.77
C GLU A 612 13.09 13.75 13.47
N ASP A 613 12.42 13.15 14.46
CA ASP A 613 11.46 13.84 15.32
C ASP A 613 11.91 13.74 16.78
N SER A 614 11.62 14.75 17.61
CA SER A 614 11.83 14.58 19.06
C SER A 614 10.76 13.66 19.68
N LEU A 615 9.51 13.84 19.22
CA LEU A 615 8.36 13.03 19.60
C LEU A 615 7.54 12.73 18.36
N ASN A 616 7.36 11.44 18.08
CA ASN A 616 6.50 10.95 17.03
C ASN A 616 5.30 10.22 17.66
N ILE A 617 4.07 10.57 17.26
CA ILE A 617 2.84 9.92 17.75
C ILE A 617 2.03 9.42 16.55
N ILE A 618 1.79 8.10 16.51
CA ILE A 618 1.15 7.42 15.37
C ILE A 618 -0.11 6.70 15.84
N SER A 619 -1.19 6.81 15.06
CA SER A 619 -2.43 6.03 15.25
C SER A 619 -2.95 6.08 16.70
N SER A 620 -2.78 7.21 17.37
CA SER A 620 -3.07 7.38 18.78
C SER A 620 -4.15 8.46 19.00
N SER A 621 -4.76 8.45 20.17
CA SER A 621 -5.83 9.40 20.48
C SER A 621 -5.80 9.90 21.92
N GLY A 622 -6.32 11.11 22.14
CA GLY A 622 -6.55 11.61 23.50
C GLY A 622 -6.11 13.05 23.73
N THR A 623 -5.75 13.36 24.98
CA THR A 623 -5.38 14.73 25.40
C THR A 623 -3.95 14.78 25.89
N ILE A 624 -3.21 15.77 25.40
CA ILE A 624 -1.85 16.11 25.77
C ILE A 624 -1.89 17.46 26.50
N LYS A 625 -1.46 17.46 27.76
CA LYS A 625 -1.47 18.65 28.60
C LYS A 625 -0.36 19.62 28.21
N SER A 626 0.86 19.13 27.98
CA SER A 626 1.92 19.99 27.47
C SER A 626 3.06 19.26 26.78
N ILE A 627 3.61 19.89 25.75
CA ILE A 627 4.86 19.50 25.10
C ILE A 627 5.84 20.69 25.17
N ASP A 628 7.05 20.49 25.71
CA ASP A 628 8.14 21.48 25.73
C ASP A 628 9.42 20.89 25.11
N ILE A 629 9.74 21.29 23.88
CA ILE A 629 10.89 20.79 23.11
C ILE A 629 11.89 21.93 22.89
N LYS A 630 13.16 21.65 23.18
CA LYS A 630 14.27 22.60 23.00
C LYS A 630 15.38 21.96 22.19
N ASN A 631 15.91 22.72 21.24
CA ASN A 631 17.09 22.35 20.47
C ASN A 631 16.93 20.98 19.76
N SER A 632 15.84 20.78 19.01
CA SER A 632 15.73 19.62 18.13
C SER A 632 16.59 19.85 16.88
N MET A 633 17.41 18.86 16.52
CA MET A 633 18.24 18.94 15.32
C MET A 633 17.43 18.95 14.02
N TYR A 634 16.24 18.34 14.03
CA TYR A 634 15.32 18.24 12.90
C TYR A 634 13.92 18.66 13.38
N ASP A 635 12.91 17.81 13.25
CA ASP A 635 11.54 18.15 13.58
C ASP A 635 11.29 18.13 15.09
N GLY A 636 10.38 19.00 15.54
CA GLY A 636 9.93 19.03 16.92
C GLY A 636 9.04 17.83 17.20
N VAL A 637 7.83 17.90 16.68
CA VAL A 637 6.84 16.82 16.77
C VAL A 637 6.39 16.37 15.39
N ASP A 638 6.07 15.10 15.26
CA ASP A 638 5.41 14.54 14.08
C ASP A 638 4.23 13.68 14.52
N PHE A 639 3.02 14.06 14.10
CA PHE A 639 1.79 13.34 14.45
C PHE A 639 1.10 12.80 13.21
N ASP A 640 1.01 11.48 13.15
CA ASP A 640 0.47 10.72 12.03
C ASP A 640 -0.79 9.96 12.46
N PHE A 641 -1.81 9.96 11.60
CA PHE A 641 -3.02 9.12 11.75
C PHE A 641 -3.74 9.25 13.10
N SER A 642 -3.62 10.40 13.78
CA SER A 642 -3.98 10.55 15.19
C SER A 642 -5.13 11.53 15.44
N ASP A 643 -5.82 11.39 16.59
CA ASP A 643 -6.87 12.31 17.07
C ASP A 643 -6.48 12.90 18.43
N LEU A 644 -5.81 14.06 18.41
CA LEU A 644 -5.14 14.64 19.57
C LEU A 644 -5.63 16.05 19.88
N LYS A 645 -5.90 16.30 21.16
CA LYS A 645 -6.05 17.63 21.73
C LYS A 645 -4.79 18.01 22.52
N ILE A 646 -4.07 19.03 22.06
CA ILE A 646 -2.87 19.55 22.71
C ILE A 646 -3.20 20.89 23.39
N GLU A 647 -3.13 20.93 24.72
CA GLU A 647 -3.43 22.15 25.47
C GLU A 647 -2.31 23.18 25.36
N LYS A 648 -1.05 22.74 25.37
CA LYS A 648 0.10 23.63 25.20
C LYS A 648 1.24 22.96 24.44
N LEU A 649 1.65 23.55 23.33
CA LEU A 649 2.85 23.18 22.57
C LEU A 649 3.88 24.30 22.64
N THR A 650 5.10 23.98 23.05
CA THR A 650 6.23 24.91 23.04
C THR A 650 7.40 24.21 22.37
N VAL A 651 7.89 24.80 21.28
CA VAL A 651 9.06 24.28 20.54
C VAL A 651 10.00 25.45 20.31
N SER A 652 11.28 25.26 20.62
CA SER A 652 12.30 26.28 20.40
C SER A 652 13.57 25.70 19.80
N ASN A 653 14.09 26.38 18.77
CA ASN A 653 15.29 25.98 18.02
C ASN A 653 15.14 24.58 17.39
N SER A 654 14.19 24.43 16.46
CA SER A 654 14.08 23.23 15.63
C SER A 654 14.85 23.44 14.33
N GLY A 655 15.66 22.45 13.95
CA GLY A 655 16.46 22.49 12.73
C GLY A 655 15.68 22.20 11.45
N ASN A 656 14.39 21.87 11.55
CA ASN A 656 13.45 21.74 10.43
C ASN A 656 12.05 22.24 10.84
N ASP A 657 11.01 21.38 10.84
CA ASP A 657 9.65 21.79 11.15
C ASP A 657 9.38 21.71 12.68
N CYS A 658 8.77 22.74 13.27
CA CYS A 658 8.45 22.70 14.70
C CYS A 658 7.31 21.70 15.02
N GLY A 659 6.37 21.51 14.10
CA GLY A 659 5.38 20.45 14.17
C GLY A 659 4.86 20.06 12.79
N ASP A 660 4.90 18.76 12.49
CA ASP A 660 4.29 18.15 11.31
C ASP A 660 3.04 17.33 11.72
N PHE A 661 2.00 17.39 10.89
CA PHE A 661 0.69 16.81 11.17
C PHE A 661 0.09 16.21 9.90
N SER A 662 -0.17 14.91 9.92
CA SER A 662 -0.69 14.17 8.76
C SER A 662 -1.85 13.24 9.13
N TYR A 663 -2.82 13.08 8.21
CA TYR A 663 -3.95 12.14 8.29
C TYR A 663 -4.74 12.10 9.61
N GLY A 664 -4.92 13.23 10.29
CA GLY A 664 -5.52 13.24 11.63
C GLY A 664 -6.47 14.38 11.95
N LYS A 665 -6.89 14.41 13.22
CA LYS A 665 -7.66 15.50 13.82
C LYS A 665 -6.84 16.10 14.95
N TYR A 666 -6.50 17.36 14.82
CA TYR A 666 -5.57 18.02 15.73
C TYR A 666 -6.18 19.30 16.25
N ILE A 667 -6.34 19.40 17.58
CA ILE A 667 -6.79 20.61 18.26
C ILE A 667 -5.65 21.14 19.10
N VAL A 668 -5.08 22.29 18.72
CA VAL A 668 -4.00 22.96 19.45
C VAL A 668 -4.53 24.23 20.10
N ILE A 669 -4.58 24.25 21.43
CA ILE A 669 -5.14 25.38 22.18
C ILE A 669 -4.13 26.53 22.22
N GLU A 670 -2.93 26.30 22.75
CA GLU A 670 -1.84 27.29 22.72
C GLU A 670 -0.57 26.70 22.11
N ALA A 671 0.02 27.40 21.13
CA ALA A 671 1.35 27.09 20.60
C ALA A 671 2.28 28.29 20.68
N TYR A 672 3.51 28.05 21.11
CA TYR A 672 4.59 29.03 21.15
C TYR A 672 5.83 28.42 20.46
N LEU A 673 6.08 28.85 19.22
CA LEU A 673 7.06 28.24 18.33
C LEU A 673 8.14 29.27 17.98
N PHE A 674 9.39 28.98 18.33
CA PHE A 674 10.51 29.92 18.21
C PHE A 674 11.65 29.32 17.42
N ASN A 675 12.18 30.04 16.43
CA ASN A 675 13.34 29.63 15.63
C ASN A 675 13.15 28.24 14.97
N CYS A 676 12.10 28.10 14.16
CA CYS A 676 11.88 26.89 13.34
C CYS A 676 12.58 27.09 11.99
N ALA A 677 13.50 26.21 11.60
CA ALA A 677 14.33 26.44 10.41
C ALA A 677 13.52 26.45 9.09
N ASP A 678 12.49 25.62 8.99
CA ASP A 678 11.59 25.58 7.84
C ASP A 678 10.17 26.04 8.24
N LYS A 679 9.26 25.16 8.66
CA LYS A 679 7.87 25.52 8.96
C LYS A 679 7.62 25.50 10.45
N ALA A 680 6.89 26.50 10.97
CA ALA A 680 6.45 26.44 12.35
C ALA A 680 5.38 25.34 12.51
N PHE A 681 4.37 25.34 11.63
CA PHE A 681 3.53 24.16 11.41
C PHE A 681 3.47 23.76 9.93
N SER A 682 3.70 22.47 9.69
CA SER A 682 3.36 21.74 8.48
C SER A 682 2.09 20.94 8.75
N ILE A 683 1.01 21.22 8.03
CA ILE A 683 -0.27 20.53 8.19
C ILE A 683 -0.62 19.92 6.84
N GLY A 684 -0.52 18.60 6.71
CA GLY A 684 -0.70 17.91 5.44
C GLY A 684 -1.80 16.86 5.46
N GLU A 685 -2.04 16.33 4.27
CA GLU A 685 -2.54 14.97 4.04
C GLU A 685 -3.90 14.73 4.71
N MET A 686 -4.93 15.45 4.22
CA MET A 686 -6.33 15.37 4.69
C MET A 686 -6.55 15.67 6.18
N SER A 687 -5.56 16.25 6.87
CA SER A 687 -5.71 16.62 8.27
C SER A 687 -6.81 17.67 8.50
N ASN A 688 -7.54 17.52 9.61
CA ASN A 688 -8.44 18.54 10.15
C ASN A 688 -7.77 19.20 11.36
N PHE A 689 -7.31 20.44 11.17
CA PHE A 689 -6.55 21.16 12.18
C PHE A 689 -7.34 22.35 12.73
N LEU A 690 -7.41 22.47 14.05
CA LEU A 690 -7.97 23.60 14.77
C LEU A 690 -6.92 24.21 15.71
N GLY A 691 -6.47 25.43 15.41
CA GLY A 691 -5.59 26.21 16.27
C GLY A 691 -6.35 27.34 16.97
N GLU A 692 -6.29 27.46 18.30
CA GLU A 692 -6.92 28.60 19.00
C GLU A 692 -5.97 29.80 19.08
N LYS A 693 -4.79 29.64 19.67
CA LYS A 693 -3.80 30.71 19.80
C LYS A 693 -2.41 30.23 19.42
N LEU A 694 -1.95 30.65 18.25
CA LEU A 694 -0.64 30.28 17.71
C LEU A 694 0.26 31.51 17.69
N ILE A 695 1.41 31.43 18.36
CA ILE A 695 2.45 32.47 18.34
C ILE A 695 3.71 31.85 17.75
N VAL A 696 4.17 32.45 16.67
CA VAL A 696 5.36 32.05 15.91
C VAL A 696 6.34 33.22 15.88
N ASP A 697 7.58 32.98 16.27
CA ASP A 697 8.67 33.94 16.09
C ASP A 697 9.85 33.26 15.39
N SER A 698 10.21 33.82 14.23
CA SER A 698 11.33 33.40 13.40
C SER A 698 11.16 32.00 12.80
N SER A 699 10.58 31.94 11.59
CA SER A 699 10.51 30.74 10.75
C SER A 699 10.62 31.04 9.25
N ASN A 700 10.83 30.04 8.39
CA ASN A 700 10.68 30.29 6.95
C ASN A 700 9.19 30.45 6.59
N ILE A 701 8.34 29.53 7.05
CA ILE A 701 6.88 29.61 6.89
C ILE A 701 6.24 29.49 8.27
N ALA A 702 5.31 30.36 8.63
CA ALA A 702 4.59 30.20 9.90
C ALA A 702 3.60 29.03 9.82
N ILE A 703 2.67 29.04 8.86
CA ILE A 703 1.73 27.92 8.65
C ILE A 703 1.78 27.46 7.19
N ALA A 704 2.07 26.18 6.97
CA ALA A 704 1.89 25.53 5.68
C ALA A 704 0.73 24.54 5.74
N ALA A 705 -0.27 24.67 4.88
CA ALA A 705 -1.28 23.63 4.66
C ALA A 705 -1.07 22.97 3.30
N LYS A 706 -1.09 21.64 3.28
CA LYS A 706 -0.84 20.83 2.10
C LYS A 706 -1.96 19.83 1.86
N ASP A 707 -2.09 19.35 0.64
CA ASP A 707 -2.70 18.04 0.36
C ASP A 707 -4.09 17.80 1.00
N SER A 708 -5.14 18.47 0.50
CA SER A 708 -6.54 18.35 0.98
C SER A 708 -6.81 18.70 2.45
N THR A 709 -5.85 19.24 3.19
CA THR A 709 -6.03 19.65 4.60
C THR A 709 -7.11 20.73 4.76
N GLN A 710 -7.79 20.69 5.92
CA GLN A 710 -8.64 21.76 6.41
C GLN A 710 -8.04 22.33 7.70
N ALA A 711 -7.53 23.56 7.65
CA ALA A 711 -6.94 24.25 8.79
C ALA A 711 -7.76 25.49 9.18
N VAL A 712 -8.25 25.53 10.42
CA VAL A 712 -8.97 26.67 10.99
C VAL A 712 -8.20 27.23 12.19
N ILE A 713 -7.84 28.51 12.14
CA ILE A 713 -7.02 29.17 13.17
C ILE A 713 -7.75 30.41 13.70
N GLN A 714 -7.99 30.48 15.02
CA GLN A 714 -8.69 31.60 15.63
C GLN A 714 -7.79 32.83 15.79
N TYR A 715 -6.53 32.65 16.20
CA TYR A 715 -5.53 33.69 16.34
C TYR A 715 -4.15 33.17 15.94
N LEU A 716 -3.52 33.85 14.96
CA LEU A 716 -2.13 33.65 14.58
C LEU A 716 -1.37 34.97 14.73
N GLU A 717 -0.30 34.94 15.53
CA GLU A 717 0.73 35.97 15.56
C GLU A 717 2.03 35.38 15.01
N SER A 718 2.57 35.98 13.95
CA SER A 718 3.82 35.57 13.32
C SER A 718 4.73 36.79 13.19
N VAL A 719 5.92 36.67 13.76
CA VAL A 719 6.96 37.70 13.71
C VAL A 719 8.21 37.08 13.09
N ASN A 720 8.91 37.82 12.23
CA ASN A 720 10.13 37.42 11.56
C ASN A 720 10.00 36.15 10.68
N SER A 721 8.80 35.82 10.18
CA SER A 721 8.63 34.70 9.24
C SER A 721 8.78 35.15 7.79
N LYS A 722 9.35 34.34 6.88
CA LYS A 722 9.42 34.72 5.44
C LYS A 722 8.02 34.71 4.81
N TYR A 723 7.19 33.70 5.09
CA TYR A 723 5.77 33.63 4.73
C TYR A 723 4.90 33.47 5.98
N CYS A 724 3.80 34.22 6.03
CA CYS A 724 2.78 34.04 7.08
C CYS A 724 2.03 32.73 6.86
N THR A 725 1.68 32.44 5.61
CA THR A 725 0.95 31.24 5.22
C THR A 725 1.43 30.72 3.87
N ALA A 726 1.40 29.41 3.69
CA ALA A 726 1.56 28.75 2.40
C ALA A 726 0.48 27.66 2.25
N SER A 727 -0.18 27.62 1.09
CA SER A 727 -1.22 26.65 0.76
C SER A 727 -0.93 26.07 -0.61
N TYR A 728 -0.59 24.77 -0.69
CA TYR A 728 -0.18 24.15 -1.95
C TYR A 728 -0.32 22.63 -1.94
N ARG A 729 -0.35 22.00 -3.11
CA ARG A 729 -0.34 20.54 -3.23
C ARG A 729 1.09 20.05 -3.40
N LYS A 730 1.44 18.99 -2.66
CA LYS A 730 2.71 18.28 -2.70
C LYS A 730 2.55 16.87 -3.27
N LYS A 731 1.39 16.25 -3.08
CA LYS A 731 1.09 14.87 -3.47
C LYS A 731 -0.11 14.81 -4.43
N GLN A 732 -0.04 13.93 -5.43
CA GLN A 732 -0.96 13.91 -6.58
C GLN A 732 -2.35 13.42 -6.19
N GLU A 733 -2.41 12.47 -5.27
CA GLU A 733 -3.59 11.82 -4.71
C GLU A 733 -4.48 12.76 -3.89
N PHE A 734 -4.02 13.96 -3.57
CA PHE A 734 -4.80 14.96 -2.84
C PHE A 734 -5.23 16.12 -3.71
N GLY A 735 -6.31 16.79 -3.31
CA GLY A 735 -6.78 18.06 -3.86
C GLY A 735 -6.23 19.28 -3.12
N SER A 736 -6.76 20.46 -3.42
CA SER A 736 -6.30 21.71 -2.81
C SER A 736 -6.64 21.78 -1.30
N PRO A 737 -5.70 22.25 -0.46
CA PRO A 737 -5.95 22.48 0.96
C PRO A 737 -6.68 23.81 1.21
N SER A 738 -7.25 23.96 2.40
CA SER A 738 -7.94 25.18 2.85
C SER A 738 -7.39 25.67 4.19
N ILE A 739 -7.17 26.99 4.29
CA ILE A 739 -6.71 27.68 5.51
C ILE A 739 -7.65 28.85 5.80
N GLU A 740 -8.28 28.84 6.97
CA GLU A 740 -9.07 29.96 7.50
C GLU A 740 -8.39 30.54 8.74
N ILE A 741 -8.02 31.82 8.73
CA ILE A 741 -7.44 32.52 9.89
C ILE A 741 -8.33 33.71 10.26
N LYS A 742 -8.92 33.71 11.46
CA LYS A 742 -9.83 34.78 11.90
C LYS A 742 -9.12 36.05 12.31
N ASN A 743 -8.06 35.93 13.10
CA ASN A 743 -7.24 37.06 13.55
C ASN A 743 -5.78 36.80 13.20
N LEU A 744 -5.26 37.50 12.19
CA LEU A 744 -3.88 37.39 11.74
C LEU A 744 -3.10 38.66 12.11
N VAL A 745 -2.04 38.49 12.89
CA VAL A 745 -1.01 39.49 13.13
C VAL A 745 0.27 38.95 12.51
N CYS A 746 0.68 39.47 11.36
CA CYS A 746 1.91 39.04 10.70
C CYS A 746 2.71 40.25 10.22
N ASP A 747 4.03 40.25 10.46
CA ASP A 747 4.93 41.31 10.01
C ASP A 747 5.41 41.13 8.57
N SER A 748 5.40 39.90 8.07
CA SER A 748 5.61 39.59 6.66
C SER A 748 4.41 39.98 5.80
N LYS A 749 4.70 40.31 4.54
CA LYS A 749 3.70 40.58 3.51
C LYS A 749 3.45 39.39 2.58
N ASN A 750 4.17 38.29 2.77
CA ASN A 750 4.12 37.16 1.87
C ASN A 750 3.16 36.10 2.41
N SER A 751 2.17 35.76 1.61
CA SER A 751 1.34 34.56 1.74
C SER A 751 1.31 33.89 0.38
N TYR A 752 1.44 32.57 0.36
CA TYR A 752 1.39 31.78 -0.86
C TYR A 752 0.11 30.95 -0.93
N THR A 753 -0.51 30.92 -2.10
CA THR A 753 -1.57 29.97 -2.43
C THR A 753 -1.33 29.55 -3.86
N GLN A 754 -1.15 28.24 -4.06
CA GLN A 754 -0.99 27.66 -5.38
C GLN A 754 -2.14 28.12 -6.29
N SER A 755 -1.79 28.72 -7.43
CA SER A 755 -2.76 29.20 -8.40
C SER A 755 -3.43 28.06 -9.14
N GLU A 756 -4.71 28.21 -9.48
CA GLU A 756 -5.46 27.23 -10.27
C GLU A 756 -4.87 27.01 -11.67
N LYS A 757 -5.00 25.78 -12.19
CA LYS A 757 -4.76 25.52 -13.60
C LYS A 757 -5.87 26.20 -14.41
N LYS A 758 -5.51 27.20 -15.23
CA LYS A 758 -6.44 27.78 -16.20
C LYS A 758 -6.62 26.81 -17.35
N ASP A 759 -7.68 26.02 -17.33
CA ASP A 759 -8.07 25.22 -18.48
C ASP A 759 -8.43 26.14 -19.66
N LYS A 760 -7.88 25.81 -20.85
CA LYS A 760 -8.11 26.53 -22.11
C LYS A 760 -9.35 26.03 -22.83
#